data_AF-A0AAF3J7I1-F1
#
_entry.id   AF-A0AAF3J7I1-F1
#
_cell.length_a   1.000
_cell.length_b   1.000
_cell.length_c   1.000
_cell.angle_alpha   90.00
_cell.angle_beta   90.00
_cell.angle_gamma   90.00
#
_symmetry.space_group_name_H-M   'P 1'
#
loop_
_entity.id
_entity.type
_entity.pdbx_description
1 polymer ?
#
loop_
_entity_poly.entity_id
_entity_poly.type
_entity_poly.pdbx_seq_one_letter_code
_entity_poly.pdbx_strand_id
1 'polypeptide(L)'
;MILFLLFLLFIGFLFYDFYWKRRGLPPGPTPLPIFGNLIQVFLNRPGYEVFTKWRKEYGPVFTFWLSFKPVFIVADYETIKESIIKEGDKYSDRYVFKEFNEVLRGGTFGLISSQGDLWREQRRFTLHTLRDFGMGRNLMEERIMIEVEPLMERMAQQKEDIFMQKEFDTAVGSIINNIVFGYRFDEQHLDEFELVKKALRHMIVAGTNPIFILSATLPFIRGWPIFRGIYSEVLANNQILFDFIQRQIDNRRKNVDFDTEEYDDFVECWLKEQRKKKGSIHEGYYTDIQLRNLVFDIWIAGMETTSNTLTWAVCYILNYPEVQRKMHEELDRVIKSDRKVTLADKNQLPYINAVVSEIQRLANLLPQNLMRLVTEDAVIKGYKIPAGSAVMPQIATILYDDKIFPDPYILKPERFLNPDGTFKTYPELVPFSVGKRQCPGFKPAVIIADWETIKESIIKEGDKYADRYVPEDFVRVLRGGYYGIINSKGDLWREQRRFVLHTLRDFGMGRNLMEERIMLEMDYFSERVAKLKKGINLQKEFDTAIGSIINNILFGYRFDEEHQHEFHLVKSALRSIIVDGSSPLFLVAAFVPITRGWPGFKGAFDKTINNNETMMNFIKKQIAIRRAQVDLESEGYDDFVECYLKEQHRKKGSIHEDFYCEIQLVNTVLDIWMAGMETTSNTLTWAFCYILNHLEVQEKIHEELDRVIKSDRKITMADKNSLPYLNAVVAEVQRCANLLPQNLIRSTSEDVVIGGYKLPAGTAVIPQIATVLLDEKVFPDPYEFNPDRFLNKDGTFKTYPELVPFSVGKRQCPGEGLARLELYLFIANILQRFKISADTVPSMEKTVGQVMTAKSYCCNFEERR
;
A
#
# COMPACT_ATOMS: atom_id res chain seq x y z
N MET A 1 4.46 43.55 59.06
CA MET A 1 3.36 42.58 58.89
C MET A 1 3.06 42.29 57.42
N ILE A 2 2.74 43.28 56.58
CA ILE A 2 2.45 43.08 55.14
C ILE A 2 3.64 42.45 54.38
N LEU A 3 4.87 42.95 54.58
CA LEU A 3 6.07 42.37 53.97
C LEU A 3 6.34 40.91 54.39
N PHE A 4 6.01 40.57 55.65
CA PHE A 4 6.16 39.21 56.16
C PHE A 4 5.11 38.26 55.55
N LEU A 5 3.87 38.72 55.39
CA LEU A 5 2.82 37.97 54.69
C LEU A 5 3.15 37.76 53.20
N LEU A 6 3.67 38.79 52.52
CA LEU A 6 4.14 38.67 51.13
C LEU A 6 5.31 37.68 51.02
N PHE A 7 6.23 37.68 51.97
CA PHE A 7 7.34 36.73 52.02
C PHE A 7 6.86 35.28 52.25
N LEU A 8 5.91 35.05 53.16
CA LEU A 8 5.31 33.72 53.37
C LEU A 8 4.50 33.25 52.15
N LEU A 9 3.74 34.14 51.50
CA LEU A 9 3.05 33.83 50.25
C LEU A 9 4.04 33.48 49.13
N PHE A 10 5.18 34.18 49.06
CA PHE A 10 6.25 33.88 48.12
C PHE A 10 6.90 32.52 48.41
N ILE A 11 7.24 32.20 49.67
CA ILE A 11 7.75 30.87 50.05
C ILE A 11 6.71 29.77 49.75
N GLY A 12 5.43 30.00 50.07
CA GLY A 12 4.35 29.07 49.77
C GLY A 12 4.19 28.85 48.26
N PHE A 13 4.29 29.92 47.47
CA PHE A 13 4.31 29.86 46.01
C PHE A 13 5.52 29.06 45.49
N LEU A 14 6.72 29.31 46.01
CA LEU A 14 7.92 28.55 45.64
C LEU A 14 7.78 27.07 46.02
N PHE A 15 7.33 26.74 47.23
CA PHE A 15 7.10 25.35 47.63
C PHE A 15 6.06 24.66 46.74
N TYR A 16 4.97 25.35 46.42
CA TYR A 16 3.93 24.82 45.54
C TYR A 16 4.47 24.57 44.12
N ASP A 17 5.14 25.55 43.51
CA ASP A 17 5.60 25.51 42.12
C ASP A 17 6.85 24.63 41.91
N PHE A 18 7.74 24.57 42.91
CA PHE A 18 8.97 23.76 42.86
C PHE A 18 8.78 22.31 43.32
N TYR A 19 7.88 22.05 44.26
CA TYR A 19 7.73 20.71 44.86
C TYR A 19 6.31 20.14 44.70
N TRP A 20 5.29 20.82 45.23
CA TRP A 20 3.95 20.21 45.35
C TRP A 20 3.30 19.89 44.01
N LYS A 21 3.38 20.80 43.04
CA LYS A 21 2.81 20.65 41.69
C LYS A 21 3.46 19.50 40.90
N ARG A 22 4.66 19.06 41.31
CA ARG A 22 5.50 18.10 40.58
C ARG A 22 5.49 16.70 41.17
N ARG A 23 4.95 16.50 42.37
CA ARG A 23 5.07 15.29 43.21
C ARG A 23 4.47 13.98 42.64
N GLY A 24 4.10 13.95 41.36
CA GLY A 24 3.62 12.76 40.66
C GLY A 24 3.80 12.84 39.14
N LEU A 25 4.55 13.83 38.64
CA LEU A 25 4.87 13.96 37.22
C LEU A 25 6.19 13.23 36.93
N PRO A 26 6.46 12.85 35.66
CA PRO A 26 7.79 12.42 35.27
C PRO A 26 8.87 13.41 35.72
N PRO A 27 10.09 12.93 36.03
CA PRO A 27 11.20 13.80 36.40
C PRO A 27 11.48 14.81 35.28
N GLY A 28 12.17 15.90 35.57
CA GLY A 28 12.46 16.90 34.55
C GLY A 28 13.23 18.09 35.09
N PRO A 29 13.72 18.96 34.19
CA PRO A 29 14.45 20.16 34.56
C PRO A 29 13.58 21.06 35.42
N THR A 30 14.19 21.63 36.46
CA THR A 30 13.50 22.58 37.34
C THR A 30 13.10 23.84 36.57
N PRO A 31 11.80 24.16 36.38
CA PRO A 31 11.38 25.39 35.74
C PRO A 31 11.73 26.63 36.56
N LEU A 32 12.00 27.70 35.82
CA LEU A 32 12.08 29.04 36.36
C LEU A 32 10.67 29.60 36.59
N PRO A 33 10.48 30.46 37.60
CA PRO A 33 9.21 31.12 37.83
C PRO A 33 8.73 31.82 36.56
N ILE A 34 7.43 31.69 36.25
CA ILE A 34 6.75 32.30 35.09
C ILE A 34 7.18 31.72 33.72
N PHE A 35 8.48 31.57 33.45
CA PHE A 35 8.99 31.14 32.14
C PHE A 35 9.02 29.63 31.93
N GLY A 36 8.88 28.84 33.00
CA GLY A 36 9.05 27.40 32.89
C GLY A 36 10.50 27.07 32.51
N ASN A 37 10.68 26.18 31.54
CA ASN A 37 11.99 25.84 30.99
C ASN A 37 12.30 26.58 29.67
N LEU A 38 11.48 27.56 29.25
CA LEU A 38 11.66 28.28 27.98
C LEU A 38 13.04 28.94 27.84
N ILE A 39 13.51 29.58 28.91
CA ILE A 39 14.81 30.25 28.92
C ILE A 39 15.95 29.23 28.77
N GLN A 40 15.85 28.06 29.39
CA GLN A 40 16.87 27.00 29.27
C GLN A 40 16.98 26.50 27.83
N VAL A 41 15.85 26.36 27.12
CA VAL A 41 15.82 26.05 25.68
C VAL A 41 16.44 27.19 24.86
N PHE A 42 16.09 28.45 25.16
CA PHE A 42 16.59 29.60 24.42
C PHE A 42 18.10 29.83 24.59
N LEU A 43 18.64 29.57 25.79
CA LEU A 43 20.06 29.75 26.10
C LEU A 43 20.96 28.64 25.53
N ASN A 44 20.43 27.43 25.32
CA ASN A 44 21.18 26.35 24.67
C ASN A 44 20.95 26.44 23.15
N ARG A 45 21.91 26.97 22.37
CA ARG A 45 21.78 27.04 20.91
C ARG A 45 22.56 25.89 20.24
N PRO A 46 21.94 25.09 19.36
CA PRO A 46 20.52 25.12 18.96
C PRO A 46 19.58 24.53 20.04
N GLY A 47 18.39 25.15 20.17
CA GLY A 47 17.44 24.93 21.28
C GLY A 47 17.05 23.47 21.55
N TYR A 48 17.04 22.61 20.53
CA TYR A 48 16.64 21.22 20.68
C TYR A 48 17.70 20.33 21.36
N GLU A 49 18.97 20.74 21.39
CA GLU A 49 20.04 19.92 22.01
C GLU A 49 19.86 19.73 23.51
N VAL A 50 19.22 20.69 24.16
CA VAL A 50 18.94 20.60 25.61
C VAL A 50 18.06 19.39 25.92
N PHE A 51 17.19 18.97 24.99
CA PHE A 51 16.35 17.78 25.18
C PHE A 51 17.15 16.49 25.13
N THR A 52 18.25 16.44 24.36
CA THR A 52 19.17 15.29 24.38
C THR A 52 19.91 15.21 25.71
N LYS A 53 20.32 16.35 26.28
CA LYS A 53 20.92 16.42 27.63
C LYS A 53 19.92 15.95 28.70
N TRP A 54 18.70 16.46 28.66
CA TRP A 54 17.64 16.07 29.58
C TRP A 54 17.21 14.61 29.44
N ARG A 55 17.23 14.04 28.23
CA ARG A 55 17.01 12.60 28.03
C ARG A 55 18.08 11.78 28.75
N LYS A 56 19.35 12.18 28.70
CA LYS A 56 20.45 11.50 29.40
C LYS A 56 20.31 11.60 30.93
N GLU A 57 19.80 12.71 31.44
CA GLU A 57 19.65 12.97 32.87
C GLU A 57 18.37 12.36 33.48
N TYR A 58 17.22 12.54 32.82
CA TYR A 58 15.90 12.17 33.34
C TYR A 58 15.29 10.92 32.70
N GLY A 59 15.92 10.39 31.65
CA GLY A 59 15.48 9.20 30.94
C GLY A 59 14.54 9.47 29.76
N PRO A 60 13.86 8.43 29.25
CA PRO A 60 13.08 8.50 28.01
C PRO A 60 11.78 9.31 28.13
N VAL A 61 11.29 9.55 29.35
CA VAL A 61 10.05 10.29 29.61
C VAL A 61 10.32 11.32 30.70
N PHE A 62 10.12 12.59 30.39
CA PHE A 62 10.38 13.68 31.33
C PHE A 62 9.41 14.86 31.15
N THR A 63 9.28 15.69 32.18
CA THR A 63 8.38 16.86 32.16
C THR A 63 9.13 18.11 31.73
N PHE A 64 8.69 18.71 30.64
CA PHE A 64 9.09 20.04 30.18
C PHE A 64 8.00 21.06 30.51
N TRP A 65 8.34 22.20 31.09
CA TRP A 65 7.39 23.24 31.47
C TRP A 65 7.38 24.36 30.45
N LEU A 66 6.27 24.47 29.73
CA LEU A 66 6.00 25.60 28.87
C LEU A 66 5.28 26.69 29.68
N SER A 67 6.05 27.59 30.27
CA SER A 67 5.56 28.50 31.32
C SER A 67 4.98 27.67 32.49
N PHE A 68 3.72 27.88 32.87
CA PHE A 68 3.06 27.16 33.96
C PHE A 68 2.41 25.82 33.53
N LYS A 69 2.48 25.44 32.25
CA LYS A 69 1.85 24.23 31.72
C LYS A 69 2.88 23.09 31.57
N PRO A 70 2.63 21.92 32.17
CA PRO A 70 3.50 20.76 31.96
C PRO A 70 3.24 20.16 30.57
N VAL A 71 4.33 19.79 29.90
CA VAL A 71 4.36 19.04 28.64
C VAL A 71 5.19 17.80 28.87
N PHE A 72 4.63 16.64 28.58
CA PHE A 72 5.29 15.36 28.77
C PHE A 72 6.09 15.03 27.50
N ILE A 73 7.41 15.01 27.63
CA ILE A 73 8.33 14.68 26.54
C ILE A 73 8.50 13.16 26.49
N VAL A 74 8.37 12.60 25.29
CA VAL A 74 8.72 11.21 25.00
C VAL A 74 9.90 11.23 24.03
N ALA A 75 11.07 10.78 24.48
CA ALA A 75 12.36 11.13 23.89
C ALA A 75 13.11 9.94 23.23
N ASP A 76 12.55 8.74 23.24
CA ASP A 76 13.10 7.57 22.55
C ASP A 76 12.04 6.88 21.68
N TYR A 77 12.52 6.17 20.66
CA TYR A 77 11.64 5.53 19.68
C TYR A 77 10.77 4.44 20.29
N GLU A 78 11.33 3.60 21.17
CA GLU A 78 10.58 2.49 21.79
C GLU A 78 9.40 2.98 22.63
N THR A 79 9.58 4.02 23.46
CA THR A 79 8.45 4.56 24.22
C THR A 79 7.42 5.22 23.31
N ILE A 80 7.84 5.91 22.24
CA ILE A 80 6.91 6.48 21.25
C ILE A 80 6.11 5.36 20.57
N LYS A 81 6.77 4.26 20.22
CA LYS A 81 6.14 3.08 19.62
C LYS A 81 5.12 2.46 20.59
N GLU A 82 5.50 2.25 21.84
CA GLU A 82 4.64 1.65 22.87
C GLU A 82 3.42 2.51 23.23
N SER A 83 3.59 3.83 23.30
CA SER A 83 2.52 4.76 23.71
C SER A 83 1.83 5.41 22.52
N ILE A 84 2.52 6.29 21.80
CA ILE A 84 1.93 7.16 20.76
C ILE A 84 1.52 6.40 19.50
N ILE A 85 2.21 5.31 19.14
CA ILE A 85 1.84 4.49 17.97
C ILE A 85 0.77 3.46 18.34
N LYS A 86 1.03 2.58 19.30
CA LYS A 86 0.08 1.50 19.69
C LYS A 86 -1.23 2.06 20.27
N GLU A 87 -1.16 3.08 21.11
CA GLU A 87 -2.35 3.75 21.69
C GLU A 87 -2.72 5.04 20.93
N GLY A 88 -2.53 5.07 19.61
CA GLY A 88 -2.63 6.28 18.81
C GLY A 88 -3.97 7.05 18.86
N ASP A 89 -5.07 6.42 19.29
CA ASP A 89 -6.36 7.09 19.54
C ASP A 89 -6.31 8.07 20.72
N LYS A 90 -5.51 7.75 21.75
CA LYS A 90 -5.29 8.61 22.91
C LYS A 90 -4.54 9.88 22.57
N TYR A 91 -3.78 9.87 21.46
CA TYR A 91 -2.86 10.94 21.05
C TYR A 91 -3.20 11.49 19.66
N SER A 92 -4.45 11.28 19.22
CA SER A 92 -4.92 11.72 17.90
C SER A 92 -5.27 13.21 17.86
N ASP A 93 -5.36 13.90 18.99
CA ASP A 93 -5.66 15.33 19.03
C ASP A 93 -4.40 16.20 19.18
N ARG A 94 -4.57 17.50 18.97
CA ARG A 94 -3.48 18.48 18.91
C ARG A 94 -3.59 19.48 20.04
N TYR A 95 -2.55 19.57 20.86
CA TYR A 95 -2.52 20.55 21.93
C TYR A 95 -2.21 21.92 21.33
N VAL A 96 -3.11 22.88 21.56
CA VAL A 96 -3.00 24.27 21.09
C VAL A 96 -3.32 25.23 22.23
N PHE A 97 -2.80 26.45 22.18
CA PHE A 97 -3.23 27.53 23.08
C PHE A 97 -4.59 28.03 22.62
N LYS A 98 -5.66 27.53 23.23
CA LYS A 98 -7.05 27.73 22.77
C LYS A 98 -7.38 29.20 22.52
N GLU A 99 -7.10 30.08 23.48
CA GLU A 99 -7.39 31.52 23.40
C GLU A 99 -6.58 32.22 22.33
N PHE A 100 -5.37 31.74 22.06
CA PHE A 100 -4.52 32.29 21.01
C PHE A 100 -4.96 31.80 19.63
N ASN A 101 -5.31 30.52 19.52
CA ASN A 101 -5.82 29.93 18.28
C ASN A 101 -7.19 30.50 17.91
N GLU A 102 -8.02 30.86 18.88
CA GLU A 102 -9.26 31.61 18.66
C GLU A 102 -8.99 32.94 17.95
N VAL A 103 -7.96 33.67 18.37
CA VAL A 103 -7.60 34.96 17.75
C VAL A 103 -6.98 34.78 16.36
N LEU A 104 -6.07 33.82 16.19
CA LEU A 104 -5.38 33.63 14.90
C LEU A 104 -6.25 32.97 13.83
N ARG A 105 -7.03 31.97 14.24
CA ARG A 105 -7.69 31.02 13.33
C ARG A 105 -9.21 31.07 13.40
N GLY A 106 -9.76 31.72 14.43
CA GLY A 106 -11.18 31.70 14.78
C GLY A 106 -11.63 30.39 15.42
N GLY A 107 -10.70 29.59 15.96
CA GLY A 107 -10.98 28.32 16.65
C GLY A 107 -10.00 27.20 16.29
N THR A 108 -10.37 25.96 16.60
CA THR A 108 -9.58 24.75 16.25
C THR A 108 -9.97 24.20 14.88
N PHE A 109 -9.58 24.91 13.83
CA PHE A 109 -9.88 24.59 12.43
C PHE A 109 -8.62 24.24 11.63
N GLY A 110 -8.81 23.72 10.41
CA GLY A 110 -7.78 23.26 9.50
C GLY A 110 -7.44 21.78 9.65
N LEU A 111 -6.24 21.37 9.27
CA LEU A 111 -5.75 19.99 9.39
C LEU A 111 -4.77 19.83 10.56
N ILE A 112 -4.03 20.89 10.89
CA ILE A 112 -3.02 20.91 11.93
C ILE A 112 -3.64 21.11 13.30
N SER A 113 -4.64 22.00 13.44
CA SER A 113 -5.20 22.38 14.76
C SER A 113 -6.53 21.72 15.10
N SER A 114 -7.25 21.17 14.11
CA SER A 114 -8.53 20.49 14.33
C SER A 114 -8.35 19.24 15.20
N GLN A 115 -9.44 18.83 15.86
CA GLN A 115 -9.49 17.72 16.83
C GLN A 115 -10.74 16.86 16.57
N GLY A 116 -10.78 15.65 17.14
CA GLY A 116 -11.94 14.77 17.09
C GLY A 116 -12.41 14.42 15.68
N ASP A 117 -13.73 14.36 15.49
CA ASP A 117 -14.34 13.96 14.21
C ASP A 117 -14.09 14.94 13.07
N LEU A 118 -14.03 16.24 13.37
CA LEU A 118 -13.65 17.26 12.39
C LEU A 118 -12.28 16.94 11.79
N TRP A 119 -11.29 16.63 12.63
CA TRP A 119 -9.97 16.27 12.11
C TRP A 119 -9.99 14.97 11.29
N ARG A 120 -10.70 13.93 11.75
CA ARG A 120 -10.78 12.64 11.03
C ARG A 120 -11.35 12.82 9.63
N GLU A 121 -12.45 13.56 9.52
CA GLU A 121 -13.10 13.84 8.25
C GLU A 121 -12.21 14.68 7.33
N GLN A 122 -11.64 15.78 7.85
CA GLN A 122 -10.81 16.68 7.05
C GLN A 122 -9.51 16.00 6.61
N ARG A 123 -8.90 15.16 7.45
CA ARG A 123 -7.74 14.35 7.06
C ARG A 123 -8.09 13.33 5.98
N ARG A 124 -9.24 12.66 6.09
CA ARG A 124 -9.70 11.70 5.07
C ARG A 124 -9.91 12.40 3.73
N PHE A 125 -10.64 13.51 3.74
CA PHE A 125 -10.87 14.35 2.57
C PHE A 125 -9.54 14.78 1.94
N THR A 126 -8.64 15.41 2.72
CA THR A 126 -7.35 15.88 2.20
C THR A 126 -6.49 14.77 1.60
N LEU A 127 -6.40 13.61 2.26
CA LEU A 127 -5.63 12.47 1.74
C LEU A 127 -6.19 11.89 0.45
N HIS A 128 -7.52 11.92 0.30
CA HIS A 128 -8.19 11.53 -0.93
C HIS A 128 -7.87 12.53 -2.04
N THR A 129 -8.15 13.80 -1.81
CA THR A 129 -7.98 14.87 -2.80
C THR A 129 -6.52 15.04 -3.23
N LEU A 130 -5.54 14.99 -2.31
CA LEU A 130 -4.12 15.06 -2.68
C LEU A 130 -3.67 13.87 -3.54
N ARG A 131 -4.28 12.68 -3.35
CA ARG A 131 -4.02 11.52 -4.21
C ARG A 131 -4.56 11.75 -5.62
N ASP A 132 -5.71 12.41 -5.74
CA ASP A 132 -6.30 12.76 -7.02
C ASP A 132 -5.40 13.75 -7.78
N PHE A 133 -4.78 14.70 -7.06
CA PHE A 133 -3.75 15.60 -7.60
C PHE A 133 -2.35 14.98 -7.80
N GLY A 134 -2.23 13.66 -7.63
CA GLY A 134 -1.03 12.92 -8.01
C GLY A 134 -0.12 12.51 -6.86
N MET A 135 -0.44 12.78 -5.59
CA MET A 135 0.39 12.34 -4.46
C MET A 135 0.56 10.81 -4.47
N GLY A 136 1.78 10.35 -4.75
CA GLY A 136 2.12 8.93 -4.91
C GLY A 136 1.90 8.36 -6.32
N ARG A 137 1.76 9.21 -7.34
CA ARG A 137 1.59 8.90 -8.78
C ARG A 137 2.49 9.83 -9.62
N ASN A 138 2.76 9.50 -10.88
CA ASN A 138 3.63 10.34 -11.76
C ASN A 138 3.01 11.70 -12.10
N LEU A 139 1.71 11.91 -11.93
CA LEU A 139 1.10 13.25 -12.07
C LEU A 139 1.78 14.27 -11.14
N MET A 140 2.22 13.86 -9.94
CA MET A 140 2.98 14.74 -9.05
C MET A 140 4.39 15.01 -9.57
N GLU A 141 5.02 14.00 -10.17
CA GLU A 141 6.33 14.15 -10.80
C GLU A 141 6.27 15.18 -11.94
N GLU A 142 5.26 15.12 -12.80
CA GLU A 142 5.07 16.12 -13.86
C GLU A 142 4.91 17.54 -13.30
N ARG A 143 4.07 17.70 -12.27
CA ARG A 143 3.88 18.99 -11.59
C ARG A 143 5.17 19.51 -10.97
N ILE A 144 6.01 18.63 -10.43
CA ILE A 144 7.34 18.99 -9.92
C ILE A 144 8.27 19.40 -11.07
N MET A 145 8.33 18.61 -12.15
CA MET A 145 9.23 18.85 -13.28
C MET A 145 8.90 20.16 -14.00
N ILE A 146 7.63 20.54 -14.08
CA ILE A 146 7.19 21.84 -14.60
C ILE A 146 7.89 23.04 -13.91
N GLU A 147 8.31 22.90 -12.64
CA GLU A 147 9.11 23.90 -11.93
C GLU A 147 10.61 23.65 -12.01
N VAL A 148 11.03 22.38 -11.93
CA VAL A 148 12.45 22.01 -11.90
C VAL A 148 13.13 22.33 -13.24
N GLU A 149 12.46 22.14 -14.37
CA GLU A 149 13.06 22.36 -15.69
C GLU A 149 13.41 23.83 -15.96
N PRO A 150 12.48 24.81 -15.83
CA PRO A 150 12.83 26.21 -16.02
C PRO A 150 13.85 26.69 -14.99
N LEU A 151 13.81 26.13 -13.76
CA LEU A 151 14.79 26.43 -12.74
C LEU A 151 16.21 26.02 -13.17
N MET A 152 16.39 24.80 -13.66
CA MET A 152 17.68 24.33 -14.16
C MET A 152 18.19 25.16 -15.35
N GLU A 153 17.29 25.55 -16.27
CA GLU A 153 17.65 26.39 -17.42
C GLU A 153 18.13 27.77 -17.00
N ARG A 154 17.44 28.43 -16.05
CA ARG A 154 17.89 29.71 -15.50
C ARG A 154 19.24 29.57 -14.80
N MET A 155 19.43 28.50 -14.04
CA MET A 155 20.69 28.23 -13.35
C MET A 155 21.85 28.01 -14.32
N ALA A 156 21.62 27.33 -15.44
CA ALA A 156 22.65 27.09 -16.45
C ALA A 156 23.10 28.38 -17.17
N GLN A 157 22.26 29.41 -17.22
CA GLN A 157 22.56 30.69 -17.86
C GLN A 157 23.24 31.69 -16.92
N GLN A 158 23.09 31.51 -15.60
CA GLN A 158 23.67 32.39 -14.60
C GLN A 158 25.18 32.12 -14.42
N LYS A 159 25.99 33.17 -14.45
CA LYS A 159 27.45 33.09 -14.23
C LYS A 159 27.90 33.57 -12.85
N GLU A 160 26.97 34.02 -12.03
CA GLU A 160 27.19 34.55 -10.69
C GLU A 160 26.55 33.64 -9.63
N ASP A 161 26.93 33.84 -8.37
CA ASP A 161 26.40 33.08 -7.24
C ASP A 161 24.87 33.21 -7.15
N ILE A 162 24.20 32.06 -6.99
CA ILE A 162 22.74 31.98 -6.94
C ILE A 162 22.28 31.83 -5.50
N PHE A 163 21.31 32.65 -5.09
CA PHE A 163 20.67 32.52 -3.79
C PHE A 163 19.61 31.40 -3.81
N MET A 164 20.07 30.15 -3.63
CA MET A 164 19.27 28.92 -3.79
C MET A 164 17.96 28.88 -2.99
N GLN A 165 17.94 29.47 -1.79
CA GLN A 165 16.73 29.49 -0.95
C GLN A 165 15.55 30.15 -1.67
N LYS A 166 15.78 31.29 -2.34
CA LYS A 166 14.72 32.00 -3.07
C LYS A 166 14.20 31.16 -4.23
N GLU A 167 15.10 30.51 -4.95
CA GLU A 167 14.73 29.64 -6.07
C GLU A 167 13.89 28.43 -5.62
N PHE A 168 14.30 27.76 -4.54
CA PHE A 168 13.53 26.65 -3.97
C PHE A 168 12.21 27.11 -3.37
N ASP A 169 12.17 28.27 -2.71
CA ASP A 169 10.93 28.83 -2.17
C ASP A 169 9.91 29.08 -3.29
N THR A 170 10.32 29.72 -4.39
CA THR A 170 9.44 29.97 -5.54
C THR A 170 9.00 28.68 -6.21
N ALA A 171 9.92 27.76 -6.49
CA ALA A 171 9.59 26.50 -7.15
C ALA A 171 8.62 25.66 -6.32
N VAL A 172 8.94 25.39 -5.05
CA VAL A 172 8.08 24.59 -4.17
C VAL A 172 6.76 25.31 -3.87
N GLY A 173 6.81 26.64 -3.68
CA GLY A 173 5.63 27.48 -3.52
C GLY A 173 4.67 27.36 -4.69
N SER A 174 5.18 27.40 -5.92
CA SER A 174 4.37 27.23 -7.13
C SER A 174 3.76 25.84 -7.26
N ILE A 175 4.48 24.76 -6.89
CA ILE A 175 3.92 23.39 -6.89
C ILE A 175 2.71 23.32 -5.97
N ILE A 176 2.86 23.74 -4.71
CA ILE A 176 1.76 23.63 -3.75
C ILE A 176 0.62 24.60 -4.05
N ASN A 177 0.95 25.80 -4.55
CA ASN A 177 -0.06 26.78 -4.96
C ASN A 177 -0.86 26.29 -6.15
N ASN A 178 -0.22 25.60 -7.10
CA ASN A 178 -0.90 25.00 -8.24
C ASN A 178 -1.84 23.86 -7.81
N ILE A 179 -1.42 23.01 -6.86
CA ILE A 179 -2.28 21.96 -6.30
C ILE A 179 -3.49 22.55 -5.58
N VAL A 180 -3.29 23.65 -4.86
CA VAL A 180 -4.31 24.21 -3.96
C VAL A 180 -5.29 25.14 -4.68
N PHE A 181 -4.79 26.00 -5.58
CA PHE A 181 -5.54 27.07 -6.24
C PHE A 181 -5.48 27.01 -7.78
N GLY A 182 -4.80 26.03 -8.36
CA GLY A 182 -4.78 25.82 -9.81
C GLY A 182 -3.76 26.65 -10.59
N TYR A 183 -2.95 27.50 -9.93
CA TYR A 183 -1.97 28.36 -10.60
C TYR A 183 -0.59 28.40 -9.92
N ARG A 184 0.44 28.73 -10.71
CA ARG A 184 1.85 28.84 -10.29
C ARG A 184 2.23 30.30 -10.03
N PHE A 185 3.28 30.57 -9.26
CA PHE A 185 3.84 31.92 -9.14
C PHE A 185 4.77 32.22 -10.33
N ASP A 186 4.18 32.70 -11.42
CA ASP A 186 4.91 33.25 -12.56
C ASP A 186 5.36 34.71 -12.29
N GLU A 187 5.99 35.35 -13.27
CA GLU A 187 6.49 36.73 -13.14
C GLU A 187 5.42 37.74 -12.68
N GLN A 188 4.14 37.48 -12.99
CA GLN A 188 3.04 38.39 -12.63
C GLN A 188 2.62 38.23 -11.16
N HIS A 189 2.88 37.08 -10.54
CA HIS A 189 2.45 36.75 -9.18
C HIS A 189 3.62 36.66 -8.19
N LEU A 190 4.86 36.91 -8.63
CA LEU A 190 6.05 36.75 -7.80
C LEU A 190 6.11 37.76 -6.65
N ASP A 191 5.70 39.02 -6.87
CA ASP A 191 5.66 40.04 -5.81
C ASP A 191 4.66 39.66 -4.69
N GLU A 192 3.54 39.04 -5.05
CA GLU A 192 2.56 38.53 -4.09
C GLU A 192 3.16 37.37 -3.28
N PHE A 193 3.85 36.44 -3.94
CA PHE A 193 4.56 35.35 -3.27
C PHE A 193 5.59 35.86 -2.27
N GLU A 194 6.43 36.81 -2.67
CA GLU A 194 7.47 37.40 -1.81
C GLU A 194 6.86 38.09 -0.58
N LEU A 195 5.73 38.78 -0.74
CA LEU A 195 5.01 39.40 0.37
C LEU A 195 4.52 38.35 1.37
N VAL A 196 3.83 37.31 0.89
CA VAL A 196 3.26 36.25 1.73
C VAL A 196 4.38 35.42 2.39
N LYS A 197 5.48 35.14 1.67
CA LYS A 197 6.66 34.45 2.19
C LYS A 197 7.35 35.26 3.28
N LYS A 198 7.52 36.57 3.09
CA LYS A 198 8.08 37.46 4.11
C LYS A 198 7.21 37.51 5.35
N ALA A 199 5.89 37.62 5.19
CA ALA A 199 4.94 37.59 6.30
C ALA A 199 5.00 36.26 7.07
N LEU A 200 5.06 35.13 6.35
CA LEU A 200 5.22 33.80 6.91
C LEU A 200 6.50 33.69 7.75
N ARG A 201 7.64 34.14 7.21
CA ARG A 201 8.93 34.10 7.91
C ARG A 201 8.90 34.93 9.20
N HIS A 202 8.38 36.16 9.15
CA HIS A 202 8.25 36.98 10.35
C HIS A 202 7.33 36.34 11.38
N MET A 203 6.20 35.77 10.96
CA MET A 203 5.29 35.05 11.84
C MET A 203 5.97 33.86 12.54
N ILE A 204 6.72 33.03 11.80
CA ILE A 204 7.46 31.88 12.36
C ILE A 204 8.52 32.36 13.36
N VAL A 205 9.37 33.33 12.97
CA VAL A 205 10.45 33.83 13.82
C VAL A 205 9.90 34.46 15.11
N ALA A 206 8.92 35.35 15.00
CA ALA A 206 8.27 35.96 16.16
C ALA A 206 7.57 34.90 17.03
N GLY A 207 6.98 33.87 16.42
CA GLY A 207 6.36 32.74 17.09
C GLY A 207 7.30 31.90 17.98
N THR A 208 8.59 31.87 17.66
CA THR A 208 9.61 31.16 18.45
C THR A 208 10.17 31.98 19.61
N ASN A 209 9.82 33.27 19.72
CA ASN A 209 10.34 34.14 20.77
C ASN A 209 9.71 33.78 22.14
N PRO A 210 10.51 33.59 23.21
CA PRO A 210 9.98 33.30 24.54
C PRO A 210 8.97 34.34 25.07
N ILE A 211 9.13 35.62 24.71
CA ILE A 211 8.20 36.71 25.08
C ILE A 211 6.83 36.47 24.44
N PHE A 212 6.81 36.08 23.16
CA PHE A 212 5.58 35.77 22.46
C PHE A 212 4.90 34.53 23.05
N ILE A 213 5.64 33.43 23.27
CA ILE A 213 5.09 32.20 23.86
C ILE A 213 4.49 32.49 25.25
N LEU A 214 5.13 33.36 26.04
CA LEU A 214 4.60 33.80 27.32
C LEU A 214 3.30 34.60 27.16
N SER A 215 3.20 35.49 26.16
CA SER A 215 1.96 36.22 25.85
C SER A 215 0.83 35.33 25.30
N ALA A 216 1.18 34.25 24.61
CA ALA A 216 0.22 33.27 24.12
C ALA A 216 -0.39 32.46 25.27
N THR A 217 0.44 32.10 26.26
CA THR A 217 0.03 31.36 27.46
C THR A 217 -0.68 32.23 28.50
N LEU A 218 -0.27 33.50 28.69
CA LEU A 218 -0.87 34.44 29.65
C LEU A 218 -1.62 35.57 28.90
N PRO A 219 -2.95 35.49 28.76
CA PRO A 219 -3.68 36.51 27.99
C PRO A 219 -3.60 37.92 28.58
N PHE A 220 -3.51 38.06 29.92
CA PHE A 220 -3.55 39.36 30.60
C PHE A 220 -2.29 40.23 30.38
N ILE A 221 -1.15 39.65 29.98
CA ILE A 221 0.08 40.41 29.72
C ILE A 221 0.18 40.93 28.28
N ARG A 222 -0.71 40.50 27.37
CA ARG A 222 -0.67 40.86 25.94
C ARG A 222 -0.72 42.38 25.70
N GLY A 223 -1.42 43.11 26.57
CA GLY A 223 -1.56 44.58 26.47
C GLY A 223 -0.35 45.37 27.00
N TRP A 224 0.61 44.73 27.66
CA TRP A 224 1.76 45.43 28.25
C TRP A 224 2.76 45.87 27.17
N PRO A 225 3.46 47.02 27.33
CA PRO A 225 4.30 47.60 26.28
C PRO A 225 5.35 46.64 25.68
N ILE A 226 5.94 45.77 26.51
CA ILE A 226 6.98 44.81 26.10
C ILE A 226 6.41 43.65 25.25
N PHE A 227 5.16 43.25 25.50
CA PHE A 227 4.51 42.12 24.82
C PHE A 227 3.66 42.56 23.62
N ARG A 228 3.13 43.79 23.66
CA ARG A 228 2.23 44.32 22.64
C ARG A 228 2.86 44.36 21.26
N GLY A 229 4.13 44.75 21.15
CA GLY A 229 4.84 44.84 19.88
C GLY A 229 4.89 43.50 19.14
N ILE A 230 5.50 42.48 19.76
CA ILE A 230 5.65 41.15 19.14
C ILE A 230 4.31 40.45 18.90
N TYR A 231 3.34 40.64 19.80
CA TYR A 231 2.00 40.09 19.63
C TYR A 231 1.29 40.73 18.42
N SER A 232 1.36 42.07 18.30
CA SER A 232 0.77 42.80 17.17
C SER A 232 1.44 42.46 15.84
N GLU A 233 2.75 42.22 15.85
CA GLU A 233 3.50 41.78 14.67
C GLU A 233 3.02 40.42 14.18
N VAL A 234 2.84 39.44 15.07
CA VAL A 234 2.32 38.12 14.70
C VAL A 234 0.91 38.21 14.13
N LEU A 235 0.04 39.01 14.74
CA LEU A 235 -1.33 39.20 14.22
C LEU A 235 -1.35 39.88 12.85
N ALA A 236 -0.54 40.93 12.66
CA ALA A 236 -0.47 41.64 11.39
C ALA A 236 0.02 40.73 10.25
N ASN A 237 1.06 39.92 10.50
CA ASN A 237 1.55 38.96 9.51
C ASN A 237 0.54 37.84 9.25
N ASN A 238 -0.13 37.31 10.29
CA ASN A 238 -1.18 36.30 10.10
C ASN A 238 -2.34 36.84 9.26
N GLN A 239 -2.71 38.12 9.45
CA GLN A 239 -3.74 38.77 8.65
C GLN A 239 -3.35 38.81 7.16
N ILE A 240 -2.11 39.21 6.83
CA ILE A 240 -1.61 39.21 5.44
C ILE A 240 -1.74 37.82 4.80
N LEU A 241 -1.35 36.77 5.53
CA LEU A 241 -1.45 35.39 5.06
C LEU A 241 -2.91 34.98 4.83
N PHE A 242 -3.80 35.27 5.77
CA PHE A 242 -5.20 34.86 5.71
C PHE A 242 -5.98 35.66 4.66
N ASP A 243 -5.64 36.94 4.46
CA ASP A 243 -6.20 37.78 3.40
C ASP A 243 -5.79 37.27 2.02
N PHE A 244 -4.54 36.82 1.86
CA PHE A 244 -4.11 36.14 0.63
C PHE A 244 -4.95 34.89 0.39
N ILE A 245 -5.02 33.96 1.35
CA ILE A 245 -5.79 32.71 1.19
C ILE A 245 -7.26 32.99 0.92
N GLN A 246 -7.88 33.94 1.64
CA GLN A 246 -9.27 34.29 1.46
C GLN A 246 -9.54 34.87 0.07
N ARG A 247 -8.68 35.78 -0.42
CA ARG A 247 -8.80 36.32 -1.79
C ARG A 247 -8.75 35.20 -2.84
N GLN A 248 -7.85 34.23 -2.67
CA GLN A 248 -7.76 33.11 -3.62
C GLN A 248 -9.00 32.19 -3.57
N ILE A 249 -9.53 31.92 -2.38
CA ILE A 249 -10.79 31.17 -2.22
C ILE A 249 -11.95 31.91 -2.87
N ASP A 250 -12.06 33.23 -2.66
CA ASP A 250 -13.13 34.05 -3.22
C ASP A 250 -13.04 34.12 -4.75
N ASN A 251 -11.82 34.21 -5.29
CA ASN A 251 -11.58 34.16 -6.73
C ASN A 251 -11.97 32.80 -7.31
N ARG A 252 -11.57 31.69 -6.69
CA ARG A 252 -11.96 30.36 -7.17
C ARG A 252 -13.47 30.18 -7.10
N ARG A 253 -14.12 30.59 -6.00
CA ARG A 253 -15.58 30.48 -5.80
C ARG A 253 -16.39 31.16 -6.90
N LYS A 254 -15.90 32.25 -7.50
CA LYS A 254 -16.56 32.94 -8.63
C LYS A 254 -16.49 32.14 -9.94
N ASN A 255 -15.49 31.27 -10.08
CA ASN A 255 -15.16 30.58 -11.32
C ASN A 255 -15.37 29.06 -11.23
N VAL A 256 -15.94 28.53 -10.14
CA VAL A 256 -16.23 27.09 -10.02
C VAL A 256 -17.37 26.71 -10.95
N ASP A 257 -17.13 25.71 -11.80
CA ASP A 257 -18.17 25.04 -12.57
C ASP A 257 -18.78 23.93 -11.72
N PHE A 258 -19.99 24.12 -11.20
CA PHE A 258 -20.66 23.11 -10.38
C PHE A 258 -21.42 22.04 -11.15
N ASP A 259 -21.50 22.14 -12.47
CA ASP A 259 -22.27 21.21 -13.30
C ASP A 259 -21.44 19.97 -13.69
N THR A 260 -20.13 20.02 -13.47
CA THR A 260 -19.19 18.91 -13.68
C THR A 260 -18.69 18.30 -12.37
N GLU A 261 -18.39 17.00 -12.39
CA GLU A 261 -17.73 16.33 -11.25
C GLU A 261 -16.20 16.47 -11.26
N GLU A 262 -15.61 16.96 -12.36
CA GLU A 262 -14.17 17.19 -12.51
C GLU A 262 -13.73 18.41 -11.69
N TYR A 263 -12.47 18.48 -11.27
CA TYR A 263 -11.96 19.64 -10.53
C TYR A 263 -10.46 19.81 -10.79
N ASP A 264 -10.02 21.06 -10.88
CA ASP A 264 -8.64 21.39 -11.26
C ASP A 264 -7.71 21.56 -10.06
N ASP A 265 -8.29 21.93 -8.91
CA ASP A 265 -7.55 22.26 -7.69
C ASP A 265 -8.30 21.88 -6.40
N PHE A 266 -7.56 21.90 -5.30
CA PHE A 266 -8.05 21.49 -3.98
C PHE A 266 -9.26 22.32 -3.52
N VAL A 267 -9.23 23.63 -3.76
CA VAL A 267 -10.30 24.54 -3.32
C VAL A 267 -11.59 24.24 -4.09
N GLU A 268 -11.53 24.03 -5.39
CA GLU A 268 -12.69 23.64 -6.18
C GLU A 268 -13.28 22.31 -5.71
N CYS A 269 -12.43 21.29 -5.54
CA CYS A 269 -12.86 19.98 -5.03
C CYS A 269 -13.62 20.14 -3.70
N TRP A 270 -13.08 20.96 -2.79
CA TRP A 270 -13.70 21.22 -1.50
C TRP A 270 -15.01 21.98 -1.62
N LEU A 271 -15.10 23.00 -2.49
CA LEU A 271 -16.34 23.78 -2.70
C LEU A 271 -17.46 22.90 -3.29
N LYS A 272 -17.12 21.98 -4.20
CA LYS A 272 -18.06 20.99 -4.73
C LYS A 272 -18.53 20.03 -3.62
N GLU A 273 -17.62 19.54 -2.78
CA GLU A 273 -17.97 18.67 -1.66
C GLU A 273 -18.84 19.42 -0.62
N GLN A 274 -18.54 20.68 -0.31
CA GLN A 274 -19.36 21.54 0.55
C GLN A 274 -20.80 21.62 0.03
N ARG A 275 -20.99 21.80 -1.29
CA ARG A 275 -22.33 21.80 -1.91
C ARG A 275 -23.01 20.44 -1.77
N LYS A 276 -22.30 19.32 -1.98
CA LYS A 276 -22.83 17.96 -1.84
C LYS A 276 -23.27 17.63 -0.40
N LYS A 277 -22.62 18.20 0.62
CA LYS A 277 -22.92 17.94 2.04
C LYS A 277 -23.96 18.87 2.66
N LYS A 278 -24.45 19.87 1.92
CA LYS A 278 -25.47 20.81 2.41
C LYS A 278 -26.76 20.07 2.80
N GLY A 279 -27.28 20.32 4.01
CA GLY A 279 -28.44 19.63 4.56
C GLY A 279 -28.17 18.21 5.10
N SER A 280 -26.92 17.74 5.06
CA SER A 280 -26.52 16.45 5.65
C SER A 280 -26.05 16.63 7.09
N ILE A 281 -25.97 15.52 7.84
CA ILE A 281 -25.37 15.50 9.20
C ILE A 281 -23.89 15.95 9.22
N HIS A 282 -23.24 16.01 8.06
CA HIS A 282 -21.83 16.38 7.91
C HIS A 282 -21.62 17.83 7.46
N GLU A 283 -22.68 18.62 7.28
CA GLU A 283 -22.57 20.03 6.83
C GLU A 283 -21.64 20.86 7.74
N GLY A 284 -21.68 20.64 9.05
CA GLY A 284 -20.83 21.34 10.03
C GLY A 284 -19.32 21.10 9.87
N TYR A 285 -18.90 20.09 9.11
CA TYR A 285 -17.48 19.84 8.79
C TYR A 285 -16.99 20.66 7.60
N TYR A 286 -17.89 21.20 6.76
CA TYR A 286 -17.55 21.89 5.52
C TYR A 286 -17.90 23.38 5.60
N THR A 287 -17.28 24.10 6.54
CA THR A 287 -17.49 25.54 6.74
C THR A 287 -16.38 26.38 6.09
N ASP A 288 -16.69 27.63 5.73
CA ASP A 288 -15.70 28.52 5.06
C ASP A 288 -14.46 28.78 5.94
N ILE A 289 -14.65 28.89 7.25
CA ILE A 289 -13.55 29.00 8.21
C ILE A 289 -12.68 27.74 8.23
N GLN A 290 -13.28 26.55 8.05
CA GLN A 290 -12.55 25.30 7.94
C GLN A 290 -11.76 25.25 6.63
N LEU A 291 -12.36 25.63 5.48
CA LEU A 291 -11.66 25.69 4.19
C LEU A 291 -10.43 26.61 4.27
N ARG A 292 -10.60 27.86 4.73
CA ARG A 292 -9.51 28.83 4.83
C ARG A 292 -8.34 28.29 5.66
N ASN A 293 -8.63 27.73 6.83
CA ASN A 293 -7.60 27.15 7.70
C ASN A 293 -6.98 25.88 7.12
N LEU A 294 -7.76 25.05 6.43
CA LEU A 294 -7.29 23.81 5.81
C LEU A 294 -6.31 24.09 4.68
N VAL A 295 -6.69 25.01 3.80
CA VAL A 295 -5.90 25.47 2.66
C VAL A 295 -4.61 26.13 3.15
N PHE A 296 -4.71 27.00 4.15
CA PHE A 296 -3.54 27.59 4.80
C PHE A 296 -2.58 26.52 5.33
N ASP A 297 -3.09 25.48 6.02
CA ASP A 297 -2.29 24.39 6.58
C ASP A 297 -1.58 23.55 5.50
N ILE A 298 -2.25 23.27 4.38
CA ILE A 298 -1.65 22.52 3.26
C ILE A 298 -0.56 23.36 2.59
N TRP A 299 -0.82 24.64 2.35
CA TRP A 299 0.09 25.55 1.67
C TRP A 299 1.38 25.79 2.48
N ILE A 300 1.26 26.14 3.77
CA ILE A 300 2.42 26.36 4.65
C ILE A 300 3.25 25.09 4.82
N ALA A 301 2.60 23.94 5.05
CA ALA A 301 3.31 22.69 5.31
C ALA A 301 4.02 22.17 4.06
N GLY A 302 3.36 22.23 2.90
CA GLY A 302 3.90 21.76 1.63
C GLY A 302 5.05 22.61 1.09
N MET A 303 5.03 23.92 1.35
CA MET A 303 6.07 24.86 0.90
C MET A 303 7.28 24.92 1.82
N GLU A 304 7.10 25.49 3.02
CA GLU A 304 8.20 25.94 3.89
C GLU A 304 9.13 24.80 4.29
N THR A 305 8.57 23.62 4.56
CA THR A 305 9.37 22.47 4.99
C THR A 305 10.17 21.86 3.83
N THR A 306 9.59 21.78 2.64
CA THR A 306 10.27 21.18 1.49
C THR A 306 11.39 22.09 1.01
N SER A 307 11.14 23.40 0.83
CA SER A 307 12.16 24.34 0.34
C SER A 307 13.36 24.44 1.29
N ASN A 308 13.11 24.54 2.60
CA ASN A 308 14.18 24.56 3.60
C ASN A 308 14.99 23.24 3.61
N THR A 309 14.35 22.09 3.38
CA THR A 309 15.07 20.80 3.29
C THR A 309 16.00 20.78 2.08
N LEU A 310 15.56 21.32 0.93
CA LEU A 310 16.37 21.44 -0.27
C LEU A 310 17.54 22.42 -0.08
N THR A 311 17.33 23.54 0.62
CA THR A 311 18.43 24.45 0.96
C THR A 311 19.47 23.78 1.84
N TRP A 312 19.03 23.02 2.86
CA TRP A 312 19.95 22.21 3.67
C TRP A 312 20.65 21.15 2.84
N ALA A 313 19.96 20.51 1.89
CA ALA A 313 20.56 19.53 0.98
C ALA A 313 21.77 20.12 0.24
N VAL A 314 21.59 21.29 -0.39
CA VAL A 314 22.67 21.98 -1.10
C VAL A 314 23.78 22.39 -0.14
N CYS A 315 23.43 22.95 1.03
CA CYS A 315 24.41 23.32 2.04
C CYS A 315 25.28 22.14 2.48
N TYR A 316 24.67 20.97 2.75
CA TYR A 316 25.38 19.76 3.11
C TYR A 316 26.23 19.25 1.94
N ILE A 317 25.70 19.17 0.72
CA ILE A 317 26.46 18.69 -0.44
C ILE A 317 27.70 19.56 -0.71
N LEU A 318 27.59 20.89 -0.57
CA LEU A 318 28.72 21.81 -0.72
C LEU A 318 29.82 21.61 0.35
N ASN A 319 29.44 21.22 1.56
CA ASN A 319 30.40 20.96 2.64
C ASN A 319 31.01 19.55 2.60
N TYR A 320 30.46 18.65 1.77
CA TYR A 320 30.90 17.26 1.62
C TYR A 320 31.07 16.91 0.12
N PRO A 321 32.09 17.46 -0.58
CA PRO A 321 32.27 17.28 -2.01
C PRO A 321 32.43 15.82 -2.45
N GLU A 322 32.93 14.95 -1.57
CA GLU A 322 33.02 13.52 -1.81
C GLU A 322 31.66 12.83 -1.92
N VAL A 323 30.65 13.31 -1.17
CA VAL A 323 29.27 12.86 -1.31
C VAL A 323 28.72 13.28 -2.67
N GLN A 324 28.98 14.53 -3.09
CA GLN A 324 28.60 15.02 -4.42
C GLN A 324 29.23 14.17 -5.53
N ARG A 325 30.53 13.89 -5.45
CA ARG A 325 31.23 13.04 -6.43
C ARG A 325 30.59 11.65 -6.52
N LYS A 326 30.28 11.01 -5.40
CA LYS A 326 29.62 9.69 -5.40
C LYS A 326 28.20 9.73 -5.97
N MET A 327 27.47 10.82 -5.73
CA MET A 327 26.16 11.04 -6.38
C MET A 327 26.32 11.14 -7.90
N HIS A 328 27.29 11.91 -8.40
CA HIS A 328 27.56 12.00 -9.83
C HIS A 328 27.99 10.65 -10.41
N GLU A 329 28.87 9.90 -9.74
CA GLU A 329 29.28 8.56 -10.19
C GLU A 329 28.10 7.59 -10.29
N GLU A 330 27.16 7.64 -9.34
CA GLU A 330 25.94 6.85 -9.42
C GLU A 330 25.04 7.31 -10.57
N LEU A 331 24.84 8.62 -10.74
CA LEU A 331 24.03 9.18 -11.83
C LEU A 331 24.61 8.84 -13.20
N ASP A 332 25.91 9.04 -13.40
CA ASP A 332 26.61 8.73 -14.66
C ASP A 332 26.52 7.24 -14.98
N ARG A 333 26.68 6.40 -13.96
CA ARG A 333 26.59 4.94 -14.08
C ARG A 333 25.18 4.46 -14.43
N VAL A 334 24.14 5.08 -13.88
CA VAL A 334 22.75 4.58 -13.97
C VAL A 334 21.98 5.26 -15.10
N ILE A 335 22.07 6.58 -15.22
CA ILE A 335 21.31 7.37 -16.19
C ILE A 335 21.96 7.30 -17.58
N LYS A 336 23.31 7.29 -17.64
CA LYS A 336 24.14 7.12 -18.85
C LYS A 336 23.77 8.02 -20.05
N SER A 337 23.09 9.14 -19.79
CA SER A 337 22.56 10.04 -20.82
C SER A 337 22.20 11.39 -20.20
N ASP A 338 22.00 12.41 -21.04
CA ASP A 338 21.57 13.75 -20.61
C ASP A 338 20.06 13.83 -20.32
N ARG A 339 19.36 12.69 -20.24
CA ARG A 339 17.95 12.69 -19.88
C ARG A 339 17.78 13.07 -18.41
N LYS A 340 16.66 13.72 -18.10
CA LYS A 340 16.32 14.10 -16.72
C LYS A 340 16.06 12.86 -15.87
N VAL A 341 16.40 12.96 -14.58
CA VAL A 341 16.13 11.91 -13.59
C VAL A 341 14.64 11.87 -13.28
N THR A 342 14.08 10.67 -13.27
CA THR A 342 12.64 10.42 -13.02
C THR A 342 12.43 9.55 -11.78
N LEU A 343 11.22 9.48 -11.25
CA LEU A 343 10.88 8.60 -10.12
C LEU A 343 11.11 7.11 -10.45
N ALA A 344 11.09 6.72 -11.73
CA ALA A 344 11.41 5.37 -12.17
C ALA A 344 12.88 4.99 -11.90
N ASP A 345 13.78 5.98 -11.85
CA ASP A 345 15.21 5.77 -11.59
C ASP A 345 15.50 5.52 -10.11
N LYS A 346 14.58 5.92 -9.22
CA LYS A 346 14.78 5.90 -7.77
C LYS A 346 15.31 4.57 -7.25
N ASN A 347 14.76 3.44 -7.70
CA ASN A 347 15.17 2.11 -7.21
C ASN A 347 16.58 1.70 -7.66
N GLN A 348 17.10 2.34 -8.71
CA GLN A 348 18.44 2.11 -9.25
C GLN A 348 19.48 3.09 -8.69
N LEU A 349 19.05 4.05 -7.86
CA LEU A 349 19.89 5.10 -7.27
C LEU A 349 19.96 4.94 -5.73
N PRO A 350 20.50 3.82 -5.20
CA PRO A 350 20.55 3.55 -3.77
C PRO A 350 21.37 4.60 -3.00
N TYR A 351 22.47 5.12 -3.57
CA TYR A 351 23.28 6.14 -2.92
C TYR A 351 22.55 7.49 -2.83
N ILE A 352 21.83 7.92 -3.88
CA ILE A 352 20.98 9.12 -3.80
C ILE A 352 19.87 8.95 -2.77
N ASN A 353 19.20 7.79 -2.71
CA ASN A 353 18.20 7.53 -1.68
C ASN A 353 18.79 7.62 -0.27
N ALA A 354 20.01 7.12 -0.09
CA ALA A 354 20.76 7.21 1.15
C ALA A 354 21.10 8.67 1.51
N VAL A 355 21.54 9.47 0.53
CA VAL A 355 21.82 10.90 0.70
C VAL A 355 20.55 11.65 1.10
N VAL A 356 19.43 11.44 0.40
CA VAL A 356 18.14 12.08 0.71
C VAL A 356 17.69 11.73 2.13
N SER A 357 17.80 10.45 2.53
CA SER A 357 17.42 9.98 3.87
C SER A 357 18.31 10.61 4.96
N GLU A 358 19.61 10.72 4.71
CA GLU A 358 20.56 11.34 5.65
C GLU A 358 20.35 12.85 5.74
N ILE A 359 20.06 13.54 4.64
CA ILE A 359 19.72 14.96 4.64
C ILE A 359 18.45 15.19 5.45
N GLN A 360 17.41 14.38 5.28
CA GLN A 360 16.18 14.50 6.08
C GLN A 360 16.47 14.28 7.58
N ARG A 361 17.33 13.32 7.91
CA ARG A 361 17.76 13.06 9.30
C ARG A 361 18.53 14.24 9.88
N LEU A 362 19.48 14.81 9.14
CA LEU A 362 20.37 15.88 9.60
C LEU A 362 19.72 17.25 9.61
N ALA A 363 18.97 17.60 8.56
CA ALA A 363 18.26 18.87 8.47
C ALA A 363 17.20 18.98 9.58
N ASN A 364 16.55 17.87 9.92
CA ASN A 364 15.64 17.72 11.06
C ASN A 364 14.75 18.96 11.27
N LEU A 365 13.96 19.33 10.24
CA LEU A 365 13.34 20.66 10.18
C LEU A 365 12.36 20.97 11.30
N LEU A 366 11.72 19.94 11.86
CA LEU A 366 10.79 20.08 12.98
C LEU A 366 11.30 19.29 14.19
N PRO A 367 12.42 19.71 14.80
CA PRO A 367 13.15 18.91 15.77
C PRO A 367 12.30 18.58 16.99
N GLN A 368 11.55 19.57 17.49
CA GLN A 368 10.64 19.44 18.64
C GLN A 368 9.31 18.78 18.30
N ASN A 369 9.03 18.51 17.01
CA ASN A 369 7.73 18.06 16.52
C ASN A 369 6.59 19.00 16.97
N LEU A 370 5.36 18.58 16.71
CA LEU A 370 4.17 19.27 17.17
C LEU A 370 3.54 18.49 18.34
N MET A 371 3.06 19.20 19.36
CA MET A 371 2.45 18.61 20.55
C MET A 371 1.15 17.85 20.22
N ARG A 372 0.91 16.75 20.92
CA ARG A 372 -0.34 15.98 20.93
C ARG A 372 -1.14 16.34 22.17
N LEU A 373 -2.46 16.33 22.05
CA LEU A 373 -3.39 16.39 23.16
C LEU A 373 -3.77 14.96 23.52
N VAL A 374 -3.66 14.61 24.80
CA VAL A 374 -4.12 13.33 25.34
C VAL A 374 -5.63 13.37 25.51
N THR A 375 -6.37 12.51 24.82
CA THR A 375 -7.84 12.53 24.80
C THR A 375 -8.47 11.78 25.98
N GLU A 376 -7.79 10.78 26.51
CA GLU A 376 -8.19 9.98 27.67
C GLU A 376 -6.98 9.64 28.54
N ASP A 377 -7.20 9.36 29.83
CA ASP A 377 -6.11 9.03 30.76
C ASP A 377 -5.19 7.93 30.21
N ALA A 378 -3.90 8.21 30.21
CA ALA A 378 -2.88 7.35 29.64
C ALA A 378 -1.76 7.05 30.66
N VAL A 379 -0.98 6.01 30.38
CA VAL A 379 0.19 5.65 31.16
C VAL A 379 1.39 5.53 30.23
N ILE A 380 2.46 6.27 30.49
CA ILE A 380 3.71 6.20 29.72
C ILE A 380 4.84 5.84 30.68
N LYS A 381 5.47 4.69 30.49
CA LYS A 381 6.54 4.15 31.37
C LYS A 381 6.19 4.23 32.87
N GLY A 382 4.95 3.89 33.23
CA GLY A 382 4.46 3.89 34.61
C GLY A 382 3.99 5.26 35.14
N TYR A 383 4.20 6.35 34.40
CA TYR A 383 3.69 7.66 34.75
C TYR A 383 2.26 7.86 34.25
N LYS A 384 1.38 8.33 35.13
CA LYS A 384 0.00 8.68 34.77
C LYS A 384 -0.04 10.02 34.05
N ILE A 385 -0.61 10.04 32.86
CA ILE A 385 -0.77 11.21 32.01
C ILE A 385 -2.27 11.50 31.88
N PRO A 386 -2.80 12.52 32.58
CA PRO A 386 -4.23 12.81 32.55
C PRO A 386 -4.73 13.25 31.17
N ALA A 387 -6.01 12.99 30.86
CA ALA A 387 -6.70 13.58 29.73
C ALA A 387 -6.57 15.12 29.72
N GLY A 388 -6.44 15.71 28.54
CA GLY A 388 -6.17 17.13 28.34
C GLY A 388 -4.69 17.53 28.42
N SER A 389 -3.80 16.60 28.73
CA SER A 389 -2.36 16.85 28.82
C SER A 389 -1.69 17.04 27.46
N ALA A 390 -0.62 17.85 27.43
CA ALA A 390 0.24 17.99 26.25
C ALA A 390 1.34 16.92 26.26
N VAL A 391 1.47 16.14 25.19
CA VAL A 391 2.54 15.16 24.99
C VAL A 391 3.34 15.52 23.74
N MET A 392 4.66 15.50 23.82
CA MET A 392 5.54 15.84 22.71
C MET A 392 6.46 14.67 22.37
N PRO A 393 6.23 13.95 21.26
CA PRO A 393 7.21 13.01 20.71
C PRO A 393 8.40 13.81 20.18
N GLN A 394 9.51 13.76 20.90
CA GLN A 394 10.71 14.55 20.63
C GLN A 394 11.53 13.84 19.55
N ILE A 395 11.52 14.40 18.33
CA ILE A 395 12.11 13.76 17.15
C ILE A 395 13.63 13.96 17.12
N ALA A 396 14.11 15.12 17.54
CA ALA A 396 15.54 15.42 17.57
C ALA A 396 16.34 14.44 18.44
N THR A 397 15.77 14.00 19.56
CA THR A 397 16.45 13.03 20.44
C THR A 397 16.54 11.64 19.84
N ILE A 398 15.74 11.32 18.81
CA ILE A 398 15.76 10.05 18.07
C ILE A 398 16.70 10.15 16.87
N LEU A 399 16.53 11.19 16.05
CA LEU A 399 17.32 11.37 14.82
C LEU A 399 18.80 11.66 15.10
N TYR A 400 19.11 12.19 16.29
CA TYR A 400 20.47 12.41 16.77
C TYR A 400 20.89 11.45 17.90
N ASP A 401 20.18 10.33 18.07
CA ASP A 401 20.60 9.28 19.00
C ASP A 401 21.88 8.60 18.48
N ASP A 402 22.98 8.72 19.21
CA ASP A 402 24.28 8.15 18.85
C ASP A 402 24.28 6.61 18.87
N LYS A 403 23.33 5.98 19.57
CA LYS A 403 23.16 4.53 19.58
C LYS A 403 22.47 4.01 18.31
N ILE A 404 21.62 4.82 17.70
CA ILE A 404 20.88 4.47 16.48
C ILE A 404 21.67 4.93 15.25
N PHE A 405 22.18 6.16 15.29
CA PHE A 405 22.94 6.79 14.23
C PHE A 405 24.31 7.24 14.77
N PRO A 406 25.34 6.37 14.71
CA PRO A 406 26.70 6.74 15.11
C PRO A 406 27.19 7.97 14.34
N ASP A 407 27.92 8.86 15.02
CA ASP A 407 28.32 10.17 14.51
C ASP A 407 27.11 10.98 14.00
N PRO A 408 26.13 11.28 14.87
CA PRO A 408 24.80 11.76 14.45
C PRO A 408 24.80 13.13 13.76
N TYR A 409 25.88 13.90 13.83
CA TYR A 409 25.98 15.24 13.23
C TYR A 409 26.82 15.27 11.94
N ILE A 410 27.33 14.12 11.49
CA ILE A 410 28.13 14.01 10.26
C ILE A 410 27.23 13.50 9.13
N LEU A 411 27.33 14.12 7.95
CA LEU A 411 26.70 13.62 6.72
C LEU A 411 27.38 12.32 6.29
N LYS A 412 26.73 11.19 6.57
CA LYS A 412 27.25 9.87 6.22
C LYS A 412 26.15 9.02 5.58
N PRO A 413 25.90 9.20 4.27
CA PRO A 413 24.88 8.44 3.53
C PRO A 413 25.06 6.93 3.65
N GLU A 414 26.29 6.45 3.78
CA GLU A 414 26.63 5.01 3.87
C GLU A 414 25.89 4.27 4.98
N ARG A 415 25.38 4.97 6.01
CA ARG A 415 24.57 4.32 7.06
C ARG A 415 23.23 3.77 6.55
N PHE A 416 22.73 4.32 5.44
CA PHE A 416 21.52 3.88 4.75
C PHE A 416 21.84 2.94 3.58
N LEU A 417 23.01 2.31 3.58
CA LEU A 417 23.37 1.27 2.63
C LEU A 417 23.66 -0.04 3.37
N ASN A 418 23.22 -1.14 2.79
CA ASN A 418 23.66 -2.48 3.18
C ASN A 418 25.09 -2.74 2.68
N PRO A 419 25.78 -3.77 3.20
CA PRO A 419 27.14 -4.12 2.74
C PRO A 419 27.24 -4.40 1.23
N ASP A 420 26.13 -4.81 0.59
CA ASP A 420 26.02 -5.06 -0.85
C ASP A 420 25.76 -3.78 -1.68
N GLY A 421 25.66 -2.61 -1.03
CA GLY A 421 25.37 -1.33 -1.67
C GLY A 421 23.88 -1.04 -1.92
N THR A 422 22.97 -1.93 -1.50
CA THR A 422 21.52 -1.69 -1.61
C THR A 422 21.03 -0.72 -0.54
N PHE A 423 19.95 0.00 -0.82
CA PHE A 423 19.37 0.97 0.12
C PHE A 423 18.74 0.28 1.35
N LYS A 424 19.05 0.80 2.53
CA LYS A 424 18.59 0.34 3.85
C LYS A 424 17.74 1.41 4.52
N THR A 425 16.63 1.02 5.14
CA THR A 425 15.75 1.90 5.90
C THR A 425 15.92 1.71 7.41
N TYR A 426 15.48 2.72 8.19
CA TYR A 426 15.45 2.68 9.66
C TYR A 426 14.03 3.00 10.13
N PRO A 427 13.39 2.15 10.96
CA PRO A 427 12.12 2.47 11.61
C PRO A 427 12.18 3.78 12.42
N GLU A 428 13.36 4.13 12.93
CA GLU A 428 13.65 5.31 13.74
C GLU A 428 13.91 6.56 12.90
N LEU A 429 14.02 6.44 11.57
CA LEU A 429 14.02 7.59 10.68
C LEU A 429 12.59 8.14 10.57
N VAL A 430 12.24 9.05 11.49
CA VAL A 430 10.89 9.61 11.65
C VAL A 430 10.82 11.13 11.40
N PRO A 431 11.41 11.69 10.33
CA PRO A 431 11.37 13.14 10.06
C PRO A 431 9.93 13.65 9.83
N PHE A 432 9.00 12.75 9.49
CA PHE A 432 7.60 13.04 9.23
C PHE A 432 6.67 12.74 10.41
N SER A 433 7.22 12.58 11.63
CA SER A 433 6.48 12.12 12.82
C SER A 433 5.94 10.69 12.63
N VAL A 434 5.13 10.23 13.59
CA VAL A 434 4.57 8.86 13.61
C VAL A 434 3.12 8.83 14.12
N GLY A 435 2.48 7.67 13.97
CA GLY A 435 1.13 7.39 14.46
C GLY A 435 0.04 8.12 13.66
N LYS A 436 -1.17 8.25 14.25
CA LYS A 436 -2.37 8.76 13.53
C LYS A 436 -2.22 10.19 12.96
N ARG A 437 -1.33 11.01 13.51
CA ARG A 437 -1.01 12.38 13.02
C ARG A 437 0.34 12.45 12.28
N GLN A 438 0.85 11.33 11.77
CA GLN A 438 1.97 11.34 10.83
C GLN A 438 1.65 12.22 9.62
N CYS A 439 2.69 12.84 9.04
CA CYS A 439 2.56 13.68 7.86
C CYS A 439 1.74 12.95 6.77
N PRO A 440 0.70 13.58 6.19
CA PRO A 440 -0.14 12.95 5.17
C PRO A 440 0.61 12.61 3.86
N GLY A 441 1.81 13.14 3.64
CA GLY A 441 2.61 12.92 2.43
C GLY A 441 3.29 11.55 2.26
N PHE A 442 3.00 10.55 3.10
CA PHE A 442 3.69 9.25 3.14
C PHE A 442 2.71 8.06 3.05
N LYS A 443 3.00 6.99 2.27
CA LYS A 443 2.13 5.79 2.14
C LYS A 443 2.90 4.44 2.06
N PRO A 444 2.68 3.51 3.00
CA PRO A 444 3.16 2.13 2.90
C PRO A 444 2.05 1.11 2.52
N ALA A 445 2.44 -0.01 1.92
CA ALA A 445 1.66 -1.25 1.85
C ALA A 445 2.16 -2.24 2.91
N VAL A 446 1.29 -3.11 3.43
CA VAL A 446 1.63 -4.06 4.50
C VAL A 446 1.75 -5.47 3.93
N ILE A 447 2.87 -6.15 4.20
CA ILE A 447 3.08 -7.55 3.84
C ILE A 447 3.03 -8.39 5.13
N ILE A 448 2.20 -9.42 5.14
CA ILE A 448 2.15 -10.41 6.23
C ILE A 448 2.95 -11.62 5.76
N ALA A 449 4.05 -11.92 6.45
CA ALA A 449 5.04 -12.88 5.99
C ALA A 449 5.05 -14.21 6.78
N ASP A 450 4.27 -14.34 7.86
CA ASP A 450 4.22 -15.53 8.71
C ASP A 450 2.81 -16.13 8.81
N TRP A 451 2.76 -17.43 9.07
CA TRP A 451 1.53 -18.19 9.13
C TRP A 451 0.60 -17.78 10.27
N GLU A 452 1.13 -17.53 11.48
CA GLU A 452 0.29 -17.22 12.63
C GLU A 452 -0.42 -15.88 12.46
N THR A 453 0.27 -14.86 11.93
CA THR A 453 -0.36 -13.57 11.62
C THR A 453 -1.39 -13.70 10.50
N ILE A 454 -1.12 -14.50 9.46
CA ILE A 454 -2.13 -14.80 8.41
C ILE A 454 -3.36 -15.48 9.02
N LYS A 455 -3.16 -16.45 9.91
CA LYS A 455 -4.25 -17.16 10.58
C LYS A 455 -5.07 -16.22 11.47
N GLU A 456 -4.42 -15.34 12.21
CA GLU A 456 -5.10 -14.34 13.05
C GLU A 456 -5.87 -13.31 12.23
N SER A 457 -5.25 -12.70 11.23
CA SER A 457 -5.90 -11.62 10.47
C SER A 457 -6.77 -12.14 9.33
N ILE A 458 -6.21 -12.95 8.43
CA ILE A 458 -6.85 -13.33 7.17
C ILE A 458 -7.91 -14.42 7.35
N ILE A 459 -7.70 -15.33 8.30
CA ILE A 459 -8.64 -16.43 8.56
C ILE A 459 -9.67 -16.03 9.61
N LYS A 460 -9.25 -15.66 10.83
CA LYS A 460 -10.20 -15.32 11.91
C LYS A 460 -10.95 -14.02 11.65
N GLU A 461 -10.28 -12.99 11.14
CA GLU A 461 -10.87 -11.67 10.84
C GLU A 461 -11.12 -11.44 9.34
N GLY A 462 -11.33 -12.51 8.58
CA GLY A 462 -11.31 -12.47 7.11
C GLY A 462 -12.27 -11.49 6.43
N ASP A 463 -13.39 -11.11 7.08
CA ASP A 463 -14.34 -10.14 6.53
C ASP A 463 -13.73 -8.72 6.44
N LYS A 464 -12.76 -8.40 7.31
CA LYS A 464 -12.05 -7.11 7.30
C LYS A 464 -11.05 -6.98 6.16
N TYR A 465 -10.70 -8.09 5.52
CA TYR A 465 -9.69 -8.18 4.46
C TYR A 465 -10.28 -8.74 3.16
N ALA A 466 -11.60 -8.76 3.05
CA ALA A 466 -12.27 -9.34 1.90
C ALA A 466 -12.18 -8.44 0.67
N ASP A 467 -11.88 -7.14 0.78
CA ASP A 467 -11.81 -6.24 -0.37
C ASP A 467 -10.47 -6.33 -1.11
N ARG A 468 -10.46 -5.83 -2.35
CA ARG A 468 -9.26 -5.78 -3.20
C ARG A 468 -8.67 -4.38 -3.27
N TYR A 469 -7.36 -4.32 -3.35
CA TYR A 469 -6.63 -3.07 -3.62
C TYR A 469 -6.14 -3.08 -5.07
N VAL A 470 -6.88 -2.42 -5.95
CA VAL A 470 -6.55 -2.19 -7.37
C VAL A 470 -6.93 -0.75 -7.69
N PRO A 471 -6.12 0.03 -8.43
CA PRO A 471 -6.48 1.38 -8.83
C PRO A 471 -7.80 1.40 -9.60
N GLU A 472 -8.71 2.29 -9.20
CA GLU A 472 -10.06 2.33 -9.77
C GLU A 472 -10.05 2.67 -11.26
N ASP A 473 -9.20 3.63 -11.65
CA ASP A 473 -9.00 4.05 -13.03
C ASP A 473 -8.52 2.89 -13.93
N PHE A 474 -7.74 1.96 -13.39
CA PHE A 474 -7.22 0.81 -14.11
C PHE A 474 -8.29 -0.27 -14.27
N VAL A 475 -8.96 -0.62 -13.17
CA VAL A 475 -10.01 -1.64 -13.22
C VAL A 475 -11.21 -1.16 -14.05
N ARG A 476 -11.47 0.16 -14.09
CA ARG A 476 -12.49 0.75 -14.96
C ARG A 476 -12.17 0.56 -16.43
N VAL A 477 -10.92 0.78 -16.86
CA VAL A 477 -10.49 0.53 -18.24
C VAL A 477 -10.50 -0.97 -18.57
N LEU A 478 -9.99 -1.80 -17.67
CA LEU A 478 -9.82 -3.23 -17.95
C LEU A 478 -11.14 -4.04 -17.86
N ARG A 479 -12.03 -3.68 -16.94
CA ARG A 479 -13.19 -4.50 -16.53
C ARG A 479 -14.51 -3.71 -16.49
N GLY A 480 -14.48 -2.40 -16.73
CA GLY A 480 -15.64 -1.50 -16.58
C GLY A 480 -15.98 -1.13 -15.14
N GLY A 481 -15.15 -1.51 -14.17
CA GLY A 481 -15.35 -1.26 -12.74
C GLY A 481 -14.94 -2.46 -11.88
N TYR A 482 -15.32 -2.46 -10.61
CA TYR A 482 -15.07 -3.58 -9.69
C TYR A 482 -16.09 -4.72 -9.89
N TYR A 483 -16.01 -5.39 -11.04
CA TYR A 483 -16.85 -6.53 -11.41
C TYR A 483 -16.08 -7.86 -11.39
N GLY A 484 -16.77 -8.96 -11.70
CA GLY A 484 -16.24 -10.31 -11.68
C GLY A 484 -16.18 -10.89 -10.27
N ILE A 485 -15.37 -11.93 -10.07
CA ILE A 485 -15.20 -12.58 -8.76
C ILE A 485 -13.82 -12.31 -8.15
N ILE A 486 -12.85 -11.89 -8.97
CA ILE A 486 -11.49 -11.56 -8.53
C ILE A 486 -11.43 -10.14 -7.96
N ASN A 487 -11.97 -9.15 -8.67
CA ASN A 487 -11.79 -7.70 -8.38
C ASN A 487 -12.96 -7.03 -7.65
N SER A 488 -14.16 -7.61 -7.70
CA SER A 488 -15.35 -7.09 -7.00
C SER A 488 -15.13 -6.94 -5.50
N LYS A 489 -15.91 -6.06 -4.85
CA LYS A 489 -15.81 -5.73 -3.42
C LYS A 489 -17.18 -5.78 -2.75
N GLY A 490 -17.20 -5.76 -1.41
CA GLY A 490 -18.43 -5.64 -0.64
C GLY A 490 -19.48 -6.72 -0.95
N ASP A 491 -20.76 -6.32 -0.97
CA ASP A 491 -21.89 -7.25 -1.10
C ASP A 491 -22.01 -7.90 -2.48
N LEU A 492 -21.65 -7.18 -3.55
CA LEU A 492 -21.57 -7.74 -4.89
C LEU A 492 -20.65 -8.97 -4.90
N TRP A 493 -19.46 -8.84 -4.33
CA TRP A 493 -18.52 -9.96 -4.23
C TRP A 493 -19.08 -11.10 -3.38
N ARG A 494 -19.71 -10.81 -2.24
CA ARG A 494 -20.27 -11.84 -1.35
C ARG A 494 -21.35 -12.67 -2.05
N GLU A 495 -22.29 -12.03 -2.75
CA GLU A 495 -23.36 -12.72 -3.47
C GLU A 495 -22.80 -13.55 -4.63
N GLN A 496 -21.94 -12.94 -5.45
CA GLN A 496 -21.31 -13.61 -6.59
C GLN A 496 -20.42 -14.78 -6.16
N ARG A 497 -19.71 -14.66 -5.03
CA ARG A 497 -18.91 -15.74 -4.45
C ARG A 497 -19.76 -16.91 -4.02
N ARG A 498 -20.90 -16.64 -3.37
CA ARG A 498 -21.84 -17.67 -2.94
C ARG A 498 -22.41 -18.41 -4.14
N PHE A 499 -22.86 -17.67 -5.15
CA PHE A 499 -23.36 -18.23 -6.41
C PHE A 499 -22.31 -19.13 -7.08
N VAL A 500 -21.10 -18.61 -7.33
CA VAL A 500 -20.03 -19.37 -8.00
C VAL A 500 -19.66 -20.64 -7.24
N LEU A 501 -19.52 -20.58 -5.90
CA LEU A 501 -19.21 -21.78 -5.10
C LEU A 501 -20.32 -22.82 -5.16
N HIS A 502 -21.58 -22.38 -5.10
CA HIS A 502 -22.72 -23.28 -5.20
C HIS A 502 -22.75 -23.97 -6.57
N THR A 503 -22.66 -23.19 -7.64
CA THR A 503 -22.71 -23.69 -9.02
C THR A 503 -21.55 -24.63 -9.31
N LEU A 504 -20.31 -24.28 -8.96
CA LEU A 504 -19.16 -25.17 -9.16
C LEU A 504 -19.28 -26.47 -8.34
N ARG A 505 -19.89 -26.42 -7.14
CA ARG A 505 -20.16 -27.63 -6.35
C ARG A 505 -21.17 -28.54 -7.06
N ASP A 506 -22.22 -27.98 -7.63
CA ASP A 506 -23.26 -28.73 -8.32
C ASP A 506 -22.74 -29.37 -9.63
N PHE A 507 -21.79 -28.72 -10.31
CA PHE A 507 -21.14 -29.27 -11.50
C PHE A 507 -20.19 -30.45 -11.24
N GLY A 508 -19.76 -30.71 -9.99
CA GLY A 508 -18.84 -31.83 -9.79
C GLY A 508 -18.36 -32.20 -8.40
N MET A 509 -18.87 -31.59 -7.33
CA MET A 509 -18.57 -32.04 -5.97
C MET A 509 -19.70 -32.89 -5.35
N GLY A 510 -20.88 -32.94 -5.97
CA GLY A 510 -22.02 -33.79 -5.54
C GLY A 510 -22.52 -34.80 -6.58
N ARG A 511 -22.05 -34.71 -7.84
CA ARG A 511 -22.35 -35.61 -8.96
C ARG A 511 -21.02 -35.90 -9.69
N ASN A 512 -20.77 -37.10 -10.17
CA ASN A 512 -19.49 -37.51 -10.80
C ASN A 512 -19.16 -36.80 -12.14
N LEU A 513 -19.93 -35.77 -12.52
CA LEU A 513 -19.86 -35.08 -13.81
C LEU A 513 -18.51 -34.41 -14.08
N MET A 514 -17.88 -33.77 -13.09
CA MET A 514 -16.53 -33.20 -13.29
C MET A 514 -15.49 -34.28 -13.54
N GLU A 515 -15.53 -35.37 -12.78
CA GLU A 515 -14.63 -36.50 -13.00
C GLU A 515 -14.83 -37.05 -14.41
N GLU A 516 -16.07 -37.32 -14.83
CA GLU A 516 -16.39 -37.79 -16.18
C GLU A 516 -15.83 -36.87 -17.28
N ARG A 517 -15.99 -35.54 -17.13
CA ARG A 517 -15.44 -34.55 -18.07
C ARG A 517 -13.91 -34.56 -18.11
N ILE A 518 -13.25 -34.66 -16.96
CA ILE A 518 -11.78 -34.76 -16.86
C ILE A 518 -11.28 -36.06 -17.49
N MET A 519 -11.96 -37.18 -17.22
CA MET A 519 -11.62 -38.50 -17.74
C MET A 519 -11.81 -38.59 -19.26
N LEU A 520 -12.81 -37.91 -19.81
CA LEU A 520 -13.00 -37.78 -21.25
C LEU A 520 -11.83 -37.02 -21.91
N GLU A 521 -11.39 -35.90 -21.33
CA GLU A 521 -10.20 -35.19 -21.86
C GLU A 521 -8.91 -36.00 -21.66
N MET A 522 -8.84 -36.86 -20.64
CA MET A 522 -7.74 -37.81 -20.49
C MET A 522 -7.65 -38.80 -21.65
N ASP A 523 -8.79 -39.24 -22.17
CA ASP A 523 -8.84 -40.16 -23.31
C ASP A 523 -8.30 -39.47 -24.55
N TYR A 524 -8.79 -38.26 -24.86
CA TYR A 524 -8.28 -37.47 -25.97
C TYR A 524 -6.78 -37.18 -25.82
N PHE A 525 -6.32 -36.84 -24.62
CA PHE A 525 -4.90 -36.64 -24.34
C PHE A 525 -4.09 -37.92 -24.63
N SER A 526 -4.53 -39.06 -24.08
CA SER A 526 -3.84 -40.34 -24.23
C SER A 526 -3.78 -40.80 -25.69
N GLU A 527 -4.86 -40.63 -26.44
CA GLU A 527 -4.90 -40.94 -27.88
C GLU A 527 -3.93 -40.08 -28.69
N ARG A 528 -3.83 -38.77 -28.40
CA ARG A 528 -2.87 -37.89 -29.08
C ARG A 528 -1.43 -38.25 -28.74
N VAL A 529 -1.15 -38.50 -27.47
CA VAL A 529 0.19 -38.87 -27.00
C VAL A 529 0.65 -40.22 -27.58
N ALA A 530 -0.25 -41.21 -27.64
CA ALA A 530 0.04 -42.52 -28.22
C ALA A 530 0.36 -42.45 -29.73
N LYS A 531 -0.21 -41.48 -30.46
CA LYS A 531 0.10 -41.25 -31.89
C LYS A 531 1.48 -40.64 -32.10
N LEU A 532 1.88 -39.69 -31.26
CA LEU A 532 3.13 -38.92 -31.44
C LEU A 532 4.36 -39.65 -30.88
N LYS A 533 4.22 -40.40 -29.78
CA LYS A 533 5.23 -41.21 -29.06
C LYS A 533 6.48 -40.50 -28.53
N LYS A 534 7.10 -39.59 -29.30
CA LYS A 534 8.33 -38.87 -28.93
C LYS A 534 8.25 -37.37 -29.19
N GLY A 535 9.02 -36.60 -28.44
CA GLY A 535 9.19 -35.16 -28.66
C GLY A 535 7.92 -34.33 -28.37
N ILE A 536 7.05 -34.79 -27.48
CA ILE A 536 5.75 -34.17 -27.21
C ILE A 536 5.93 -32.98 -26.27
N ASN A 537 5.47 -31.80 -26.69
CA ASN A 537 5.44 -30.60 -25.85
C ASN A 537 4.30 -30.68 -24.84
N LEU A 538 4.61 -31.06 -23.60
CA LEU A 538 3.61 -31.30 -22.57
C LEU A 538 2.76 -30.08 -22.25
N GLN A 539 3.35 -28.88 -22.24
CA GLN A 539 2.64 -27.66 -21.90
C GLN A 539 1.50 -27.39 -22.89
N LYS A 540 1.74 -27.60 -24.19
CA LYS A 540 0.70 -27.44 -25.23
C LYS A 540 -0.44 -28.44 -25.08
N GLU A 541 -0.12 -29.67 -24.70
CA GLU A 541 -1.11 -30.73 -24.52
C GLU A 541 -1.99 -30.48 -23.29
N PHE A 542 -1.37 -30.06 -22.17
CA PHE A 542 -2.11 -29.66 -20.96
C PHE A 542 -2.92 -28.39 -21.17
N ASP A 543 -2.39 -27.40 -21.89
CA ASP A 543 -3.12 -26.18 -22.22
C ASP A 543 -4.43 -26.51 -22.95
N THR A 544 -4.36 -27.35 -23.98
CA THR A 544 -5.56 -27.76 -24.75
C THR A 544 -6.55 -28.54 -23.89
N ALA A 545 -6.06 -29.47 -23.06
CA ALA A 545 -6.91 -30.32 -22.24
C ALA A 545 -7.63 -29.54 -21.14
N ILE A 546 -6.88 -28.76 -20.34
CA ILE A 546 -7.45 -27.93 -19.27
C ILE A 546 -8.33 -26.82 -19.84
N GLY A 547 -7.91 -26.20 -20.94
CA GLY A 547 -8.73 -25.21 -21.65
C GLY A 547 -10.08 -25.79 -22.08
N SER A 548 -10.10 -27.03 -22.57
CA SER A 548 -11.33 -27.73 -22.95
C SER A 548 -12.22 -28.06 -21.76
N ILE A 549 -11.65 -28.51 -20.63
CA ILE A 549 -12.42 -28.79 -19.40
C ILE A 549 -13.12 -27.52 -18.93
N ILE A 550 -12.38 -26.42 -18.79
CA ILE A 550 -12.93 -25.14 -18.31
C ILE A 550 -13.95 -24.58 -19.29
N ASN A 551 -13.68 -24.64 -20.60
CA ASN A 551 -14.63 -24.19 -21.61
C ASN A 551 -15.92 -25.02 -21.62
N ASN A 552 -15.81 -26.33 -21.39
CA ASN A 552 -16.96 -27.22 -21.29
C ASN A 552 -17.79 -26.93 -20.02
N ILE A 553 -17.15 -26.62 -18.89
CA ILE A 553 -17.83 -26.19 -17.67
C ILE A 553 -18.58 -24.86 -17.89
N LEU A 554 -17.99 -23.94 -18.64
CA LEU A 554 -18.53 -22.60 -18.82
C LEU A 554 -19.61 -22.52 -19.91
N PHE A 555 -19.44 -23.23 -21.03
CA PHE A 555 -20.26 -23.09 -22.23
C PHE A 555 -20.79 -24.42 -22.80
N GLY A 556 -20.48 -25.55 -22.16
CA GLY A 556 -20.99 -26.86 -22.57
C GLY A 556 -20.22 -27.55 -23.70
N TYR A 557 -19.12 -26.97 -24.21
CA TYR A 557 -18.34 -27.57 -25.31
C TYR A 557 -16.82 -27.52 -25.09
N ARG A 558 -16.11 -28.45 -25.75
CA ARG A 558 -14.64 -28.58 -25.71
C ARG A 558 -13.97 -27.97 -26.96
N PHE A 559 -12.66 -27.72 -26.92
CA PHE A 559 -11.92 -27.28 -28.11
C PHE A 559 -11.49 -28.50 -28.95
N ASP A 560 -12.35 -28.91 -29.87
CA ASP A 560 -12.05 -29.90 -30.90
C ASP A 560 -11.28 -29.30 -32.10
N GLU A 561 -11.09 -30.07 -33.17
CA GLU A 561 -10.36 -29.61 -34.37
C GLU A 561 -11.01 -28.38 -35.02
N GLU A 562 -12.34 -28.26 -34.98
CA GLU A 562 -13.06 -27.11 -35.56
C GLU A 562 -12.85 -25.83 -34.73
N HIS A 563 -12.77 -25.97 -33.41
CA HIS A 563 -12.63 -24.84 -32.48
C HIS A 563 -11.18 -24.54 -32.09
N GLN A 564 -10.21 -25.25 -32.65
CA GLN A 564 -8.80 -25.14 -32.28
C GLN A 564 -8.23 -23.73 -32.55
N HIS A 565 -8.68 -23.07 -33.62
CA HIS A 565 -8.26 -21.70 -33.92
C HIS A 565 -8.72 -20.72 -32.84
N GLU A 566 -9.96 -20.86 -32.34
CA GLU A 566 -10.47 -20.01 -31.26
C GLU A 566 -9.64 -20.19 -29.99
N PHE A 567 -9.31 -21.45 -29.64
CA PHE A 567 -8.45 -21.76 -28.50
C PHE A 567 -7.08 -21.08 -28.60
N HIS A 568 -6.39 -21.20 -29.74
CA HIS A 568 -5.07 -20.59 -29.93
C HIS A 568 -5.13 -19.07 -29.81
N LEU A 569 -6.19 -18.44 -30.30
CA LEU A 569 -6.40 -17.00 -30.17
C LEU A 569 -6.51 -16.59 -28.70
N VAL A 570 -7.42 -17.20 -27.93
CA VAL A 570 -7.64 -16.84 -26.52
C VAL A 570 -6.46 -17.22 -25.63
N LYS A 571 -5.78 -18.35 -25.91
CA LYS A 571 -4.58 -18.75 -25.18
C LYS A 571 -3.42 -17.79 -25.44
N SER A 572 -3.21 -17.37 -26.69
CA SER A 572 -2.19 -16.38 -27.02
C SER A 572 -2.46 -15.05 -26.32
N ALA A 573 -3.71 -14.57 -26.35
CA ALA A 573 -4.12 -13.36 -25.63
C ALA A 573 -3.89 -13.48 -24.13
N LEU A 574 -4.28 -14.59 -23.50
CA LEU A 574 -4.07 -14.84 -22.07
C LEU A 574 -2.58 -14.85 -21.70
N ARG A 575 -1.76 -15.55 -22.47
CA ARG A 575 -0.30 -15.59 -22.24
C ARG A 575 0.31 -14.19 -22.35
N SER A 576 -0.12 -13.40 -23.33
CA SER A 576 0.28 -12.00 -23.47
C SER A 576 -0.14 -11.18 -22.25
N ILE A 577 -1.38 -11.31 -21.78
CA ILE A 577 -1.88 -10.61 -20.57
C ILE A 577 -1.03 -10.94 -19.34
N ILE A 578 -0.63 -12.20 -19.15
CA ILE A 578 0.12 -12.61 -17.95
C ILE A 578 1.58 -12.15 -18.02
N VAL A 579 2.24 -12.36 -19.17
CA VAL A 579 3.64 -12.00 -19.35
C VAL A 579 3.79 -10.48 -19.45
N ASP A 580 3.06 -9.84 -20.37
CA ASP A 580 3.14 -8.39 -20.55
C ASP A 580 2.55 -7.65 -19.35
N GLY A 581 1.51 -8.21 -18.72
CA GLY A 581 0.91 -7.67 -17.50
C GLY A 581 1.82 -7.74 -16.26
N SER A 582 2.91 -8.51 -16.35
CA SER A 582 3.99 -8.53 -15.36
C SER A 582 5.15 -7.62 -15.73
N SER A 583 5.13 -6.98 -16.91
CA SER A 583 6.21 -6.10 -17.33
C SER A 583 6.23 -4.80 -16.51
N PRO A 584 7.42 -4.24 -16.20
CA PRO A 584 7.51 -2.96 -15.50
C PRO A 584 6.76 -1.83 -16.22
N LEU A 585 6.80 -1.80 -17.56
CA LEU A 585 6.08 -0.81 -18.37
C LEU A 585 4.56 -0.90 -18.17
N PHE A 586 4.00 -2.11 -18.22
CA PHE A 586 2.58 -2.28 -17.95
C PHE A 586 2.22 -1.94 -16.52
N LEU A 587 2.99 -2.41 -15.52
CA LEU A 587 2.69 -2.14 -14.12
C LEU A 587 2.70 -0.65 -13.83
N VAL A 588 3.66 0.11 -14.35
CA VAL A 588 3.65 1.57 -14.24
C VAL A 588 2.41 2.17 -14.92
N ALA A 589 2.04 1.73 -16.13
CA ALA A 589 0.83 2.21 -16.83
C ALA A 589 -0.49 1.83 -16.13
N ALA A 590 -0.51 0.69 -15.43
CA ALA A 590 -1.66 0.22 -14.66
C ALA A 590 -1.82 1.04 -13.36
N PHE A 591 -0.73 1.27 -12.62
CA PHE A 591 -0.79 1.98 -11.33
C PHE A 591 -0.66 3.51 -11.46
N VAL A 592 -0.19 3.99 -12.60
CA VAL A 592 0.02 5.40 -12.88
C VAL A 592 -0.63 5.81 -14.21
N PRO A 593 -1.87 6.32 -14.18
CA PRO A 593 -2.70 6.54 -15.37
C PRO A 593 -2.05 7.41 -16.44
N ILE A 594 -1.27 8.40 -16.04
CA ILE A 594 -0.71 9.41 -16.95
C ILE A 594 0.34 8.82 -17.89
N THR A 595 0.99 7.73 -17.47
CA THR A 595 1.97 7.04 -18.32
C THR A 595 1.34 6.24 -19.45
N ARG A 596 0.01 6.02 -19.44
CA ARG A 596 -0.70 5.31 -20.52
C ARG A 596 -0.59 6.01 -21.87
N GLY A 597 -0.31 7.32 -21.89
CA GLY A 597 -0.09 8.08 -23.13
C GLY A 597 1.36 8.08 -23.61
N TRP A 598 2.33 7.70 -22.78
CA TRP A 598 3.75 7.82 -23.08
C TRP A 598 4.26 6.69 -24.00
N PRO A 599 5.20 6.95 -24.93
CA PRO A 599 5.77 5.91 -25.78
C PRO A 599 6.34 4.74 -24.98
N GLY A 600 6.13 3.49 -25.43
CA GLY A 600 6.52 2.28 -24.69
C GLY A 600 5.49 1.85 -23.64
N PHE A 601 5.14 2.72 -22.69
CA PHE A 601 4.09 2.46 -21.68
C PHE A 601 2.72 2.31 -22.34
N LYS A 602 2.37 3.20 -23.26
CA LYS A 602 1.18 3.11 -24.12
C LYS A 602 1.17 1.80 -24.89
N GLY A 603 2.31 1.42 -25.48
CA GLY A 603 2.42 0.15 -26.22
C GLY A 603 2.15 -1.07 -25.35
N ALA A 604 2.77 -1.14 -24.17
CA ALA A 604 2.56 -2.23 -23.21
C ALA A 604 1.13 -2.26 -22.65
N PHE A 605 0.58 -1.08 -22.34
CA PHE A 605 -0.77 -0.91 -21.84
C PHE A 605 -1.81 -1.29 -22.90
N ASP A 606 -1.77 -0.67 -24.08
CA ASP A 606 -2.68 -0.94 -25.19
C ASP A 606 -2.59 -2.40 -25.63
N LYS A 607 -1.39 -2.98 -25.70
CA LYS A 607 -1.24 -4.41 -26.01
C LYS A 607 -2.00 -5.27 -25.01
N THR A 608 -1.88 -4.98 -23.72
CA THR A 608 -2.58 -5.75 -22.68
C THR A 608 -4.09 -5.50 -22.71
N ILE A 609 -4.53 -4.26 -22.94
CA ILE A 609 -5.95 -3.91 -23.09
C ILE A 609 -6.56 -4.59 -24.32
N ASN A 610 -5.90 -4.54 -25.48
CA ASN A 610 -6.36 -5.17 -26.72
C ASN A 610 -6.48 -6.70 -26.59
N ASN A 611 -5.52 -7.34 -25.90
CA ASN A 611 -5.62 -8.76 -25.60
C ASN A 611 -6.77 -9.06 -24.62
N ASN A 612 -6.98 -8.22 -23.62
CA ASN A 612 -8.13 -8.34 -22.72
C ASN A 612 -9.46 -8.12 -23.46
N GLU A 613 -9.54 -7.20 -24.41
CA GLU A 613 -10.70 -7.02 -25.29
C GLU A 613 -10.94 -8.26 -26.18
N THR A 614 -9.88 -8.87 -26.71
CA THR A 614 -9.96 -10.12 -27.48
C THR A 614 -10.63 -11.23 -26.64
N MET A 615 -10.17 -11.38 -25.39
CA MET A 615 -10.76 -12.31 -24.42
C MET A 615 -12.23 -11.96 -24.13
N MET A 616 -12.53 -10.70 -23.83
CA MET A 616 -13.89 -10.23 -23.54
C MET A 616 -14.84 -10.45 -24.72
N ASN A 617 -14.38 -10.25 -25.95
CA ASN A 617 -15.18 -10.45 -27.17
C ASN A 617 -15.48 -11.92 -27.40
N PHE A 618 -14.51 -12.81 -27.18
CA PHE A 618 -14.77 -14.25 -27.19
C PHE A 618 -15.84 -14.63 -26.16
N ILE A 619 -15.69 -14.21 -24.90
CA ILE A 619 -16.65 -14.53 -23.84
C ILE A 619 -18.05 -13.97 -24.15
N LYS A 620 -18.15 -12.73 -24.62
CA LYS A 620 -19.43 -12.12 -25.05
C LYS A 620 -20.09 -12.89 -26.19
N LYS A 621 -19.32 -13.29 -27.20
CA LYS A 621 -19.81 -14.11 -28.32
C LYS A 621 -20.40 -15.42 -27.79
N GLN A 622 -19.69 -16.13 -26.92
CA GLN A 622 -20.16 -17.40 -26.38
C GLN A 622 -21.39 -17.24 -25.47
N ILE A 623 -21.44 -16.18 -24.63
CA ILE A 623 -22.63 -15.86 -23.83
C ILE A 623 -23.84 -15.58 -24.73
N ALA A 624 -23.66 -14.85 -25.82
CA ALA A 624 -24.74 -14.54 -26.77
C ALA A 624 -25.28 -15.80 -27.46
N ILE A 625 -24.39 -16.70 -27.90
CA ILE A 625 -24.76 -18.01 -28.47
C ILE A 625 -25.55 -18.82 -27.46
N ARG A 626 -25.03 -18.94 -26.22
CA ARG A 626 -25.70 -19.74 -25.19
C ARG A 626 -27.05 -19.14 -24.81
N ARG A 627 -27.16 -17.82 -24.68
CA ARG A 627 -28.43 -17.13 -24.38
C ARG A 627 -29.53 -17.41 -25.41
N ALA A 628 -29.18 -17.60 -26.68
CA ALA A 628 -30.15 -17.92 -27.72
C ALA A 628 -30.68 -19.38 -27.64
N GLN A 629 -29.99 -20.26 -26.90
CA GLN A 629 -30.31 -21.68 -26.78
C GLN A 629 -30.95 -22.05 -25.45
N VAL A 630 -30.80 -21.21 -24.42
CA VAL A 630 -31.27 -21.50 -23.06
C VAL A 630 -32.78 -21.27 -22.94
N ASP A 631 -33.48 -22.31 -22.47
CA ASP A 631 -34.83 -22.19 -21.94
C ASP A 631 -34.76 -21.79 -20.46
N LEU A 632 -35.13 -20.55 -20.15
CA LEU A 632 -35.06 -19.98 -18.79
C LEU A 632 -36.03 -20.63 -17.80
N GLU A 633 -37.09 -21.27 -18.29
CA GLU A 633 -38.14 -21.90 -17.46
C GLU A 633 -37.86 -23.39 -17.20
N SER A 634 -36.93 -23.99 -17.94
CA SER A 634 -36.60 -25.42 -17.80
C SER A 634 -35.86 -25.74 -16.49
N GLU A 635 -36.14 -26.92 -15.93
CA GLU A 635 -35.40 -27.46 -14.79
C GLU A 635 -34.03 -28.01 -15.21
N GLY A 636 -33.02 -27.81 -14.36
CA GLY A 636 -31.63 -28.22 -14.64
C GLY A 636 -30.81 -27.16 -15.36
N TYR A 637 -29.56 -27.47 -15.67
CA TYR A 637 -28.63 -26.65 -16.45
C TYR A 637 -27.42 -27.50 -16.87
N ASP A 638 -26.87 -27.24 -18.05
CA ASP A 638 -25.76 -28.03 -18.62
C ASP A 638 -24.38 -27.41 -18.36
N ASP A 639 -24.34 -26.08 -18.19
CA ASP A 639 -23.14 -25.28 -18.00
C ASP A 639 -23.35 -24.05 -17.11
N PHE A 640 -22.23 -23.43 -16.73
CA PHE A 640 -22.23 -22.30 -15.81
C PHE A 640 -22.99 -21.08 -16.36
N VAL A 641 -22.89 -20.79 -17.65
CA VAL A 641 -23.55 -19.62 -18.25
C VAL A 641 -25.05 -19.79 -18.22
N GLU A 642 -25.57 -20.97 -18.56
CA GLU A 642 -26.99 -21.28 -18.43
C GLU A 642 -27.47 -21.12 -16.97
N CYS A 643 -26.72 -21.67 -16.02
CA CYS A 643 -27.03 -21.54 -14.59
C CYS A 643 -27.11 -20.06 -14.18
N TYR A 644 -26.15 -19.24 -14.63
CA TYR A 644 -26.13 -17.81 -14.35
C TYR A 644 -27.30 -17.08 -15.01
N LEU A 645 -27.63 -17.37 -16.26
CA LEU A 645 -28.77 -16.75 -16.97
C LEU A 645 -30.10 -17.07 -16.29
N LYS A 646 -30.28 -18.30 -15.82
CA LYS A 646 -31.45 -18.71 -15.03
C LYS A 646 -31.50 -17.98 -13.68
N GLU A 647 -30.38 -17.85 -12.99
CA GLU A 647 -30.33 -17.09 -11.73
C GLU A 647 -30.58 -15.60 -11.96
N GLN A 648 -30.03 -15.02 -13.02
CA GLN A 648 -30.30 -13.64 -13.44
C GLN A 648 -31.79 -13.43 -13.70
N HIS A 649 -32.47 -14.39 -14.35
CA HIS A 649 -33.91 -14.35 -14.56
C HIS A 649 -34.68 -14.39 -13.23
N ARG A 650 -34.32 -15.29 -12.31
CA ARG A 650 -34.95 -15.42 -10.97
C ARG A 650 -34.80 -14.18 -10.10
N LYS A 651 -33.71 -13.43 -10.26
CA LYS A 651 -33.40 -12.24 -9.45
C LYS A 651 -34.01 -10.95 -10.02
N LYS A 652 -34.68 -10.98 -11.18
CA LYS A 652 -35.39 -9.81 -11.71
C LYS A 652 -36.46 -9.32 -10.72
N GLY A 653 -36.49 -8.02 -10.46
CA GLY A 653 -37.37 -7.39 -9.48
C GLY A 653 -36.98 -7.63 -8.02
N SER A 654 -35.84 -8.28 -7.74
CA SER A 654 -35.32 -8.46 -6.38
C SER A 654 -34.32 -7.36 -6.01
N ILE A 655 -34.02 -7.23 -4.71
CA ILE A 655 -32.99 -6.31 -4.20
C ILE A 655 -31.56 -6.59 -4.73
N HIS A 656 -31.35 -7.73 -5.38
CA HIS A 656 -30.07 -8.17 -5.93
C HIS A 656 -30.03 -8.13 -7.47
N GLU A 657 -31.03 -7.57 -8.15
CA GLU A 657 -31.07 -7.50 -9.62
C GLU A 657 -29.78 -6.89 -10.20
N ASP A 658 -29.31 -5.78 -9.63
CA ASP A 658 -28.09 -5.09 -10.06
C ASP A 658 -26.81 -5.94 -9.93
N PHE A 659 -26.81 -6.92 -9.01
CA PHE A 659 -25.67 -7.81 -8.82
C PHE A 659 -25.54 -8.84 -9.94
N TYR A 660 -26.58 -9.05 -10.75
CA TYR A 660 -26.60 -9.98 -11.87
C TYR A 660 -26.67 -9.26 -13.22
N CYS A 661 -26.01 -8.10 -13.34
CA CYS A 661 -25.92 -7.38 -14.61
C CYS A 661 -25.01 -8.08 -15.65
N GLU A 662 -25.15 -7.71 -16.92
CA GLU A 662 -24.40 -8.30 -18.05
C GLU A 662 -22.88 -8.20 -17.85
N ILE A 663 -22.39 -7.03 -17.41
CA ILE A 663 -20.96 -6.82 -17.20
C ILE A 663 -20.40 -7.69 -16.07
N GLN A 664 -21.22 -8.01 -15.06
CA GLN A 664 -20.84 -8.93 -14.00
C GLN A 664 -20.75 -10.37 -14.51
N LEU A 665 -21.70 -10.83 -15.34
CA LEU A 665 -21.65 -12.15 -15.97
C LEU A 665 -20.39 -12.31 -16.81
N VAL A 666 -20.14 -11.37 -17.75
CA VAL A 666 -18.98 -11.43 -18.65
C VAL A 666 -17.67 -11.47 -17.86
N ASN A 667 -17.50 -10.60 -16.86
CA ASN A 667 -16.29 -10.59 -16.04
C ASN A 667 -16.16 -11.85 -15.17
N THR A 668 -17.25 -12.40 -14.65
CA THR A 668 -17.23 -13.63 -13.84
C THR A 668 -16.79 -14.84 -14.67
N VAL A 669 -17.36 -14.98 -15.88
CA VAL A 669 -16.99 -16.07 -16.80
C VAL A 669 -15.53 -15.92 -17.24
N LEU A 670 -15.08 -14.70 -17.54
CA LEU A 670 -13.69 -14.44 -17.90
C LEU A 670 -12.72 -14.74 -16.74
N ASP A 671 -13.07 -14.35 -15.52
CA ASP A 671 -12.28 -14.64 -14.32
C ASP A 671 -12.13 -16.16 -14.11
N ILE A 672 -13.22 -16.93 -14.23
CA ILE A 672 -13.19 -18.39 -14.09
C ILE A 672 -12.36 -19.03 -15.21
N TRP A 673 -12.52 -18.57 -16.46
CA TRP A 673 -11.78 -19.10 -17.60
C TRP A 673 -10.28 -18.88 -17.45
N MET A 674 -9.86 -17.63 -17.17
CA MET A 674 -8.45 -17.27 -17.00
C MET A 674 -7.81 -18.00 -15.81
N ALA A 675 -8.49 -18.01 -14.65
CA ALA A 675 -7.94 -18.60 -13.44
C ALA A 675 -7.85 -20.12 -13.53
N GLY A 676 -8.90 -20.79 -14.01
CA GLY A 676 -8.96 -22.24 -14.08
C GLY A 676 -8.03 -22.84 -15.14
N MET A 677 -7.83 -22.16 -16.26
CA MET A 677 -7.05 -22.68 -17.37
C MET A 677 -5.53 -22.58 -17.12
N GLU A 678 -5.04 -21.36 -16.93
CA GLU A 678 -3.59 -21.12 -16.91
C GLU A 678 -2.92 -21.75 -15.69
N THR A 679 -3.58 -21.67 -14.52
CA THR A 679 -2.94 -22.08 -13.27
C THR A 679 -2.81 -23.60 -13.15
N THR A 680 -3.85 -24.36 -13.54
CA THR A 680 -3.79 -25.83 -13.50
C THR A 680 -2.83 -26.37 -14.56
N SER A 681 -2.87 -25.87 -15.80
CA SER A 681 -1.96 -26.32 -16.86
C SER A 681 -0.49 -26.09 -16.50
N ASN A 682 -0.15 -24.92 -15.95
CA ASN A 682 1.21 -24.64 -15.50
C ASN A 682 1.62 -25.50 -14.30
N THR A 683 0.69 -25.81 -13.39
CA THR A 683 0.98 -26.70 -12.26
C THR A 683 1.22 -28.14 -12.71
N LEU A 684 0.45 -28.65 -13.70
CA LEU A 684 0.72 -29.94 -14.35
C LEU A 684 2.09 -29.93 -15.02
N THR A 685 2.41 -28.87 -15.77
CA THR A 685 3.73 -28.72 -16.40
C THR A 685 4.85 -28.72 -15.34
N TRP A 686 4.68 -28.06 -14.20
CA TRP A 686 5.63 -28.17 -13.09
C TRP A 686 5.70 -29.59 -12.50
N ALA A 687 4.56 -30.28 -12.36
CA ALA A 687 4.51 -31.64 -11.82
C ALA A 687 5.43 -32.58 -12.60
N PHE A 688 5.27 -32.60 -13.93
CA PHE A 688 6.07 -33.44 -14.80
C PHE A 688 7.53 -32.96 -14.89
N CYS A 689 7.80 -31.65 -14.77
CA CYS A 689 9.16 -31.13 -14.67
C CYS A 689 9.89 -31.68 -13.44
N TYR A 690 9.25 -31.66 -12.26
CA TYR A 690 9.82 -32.23 -11.03
C TYR A 690 10.00 -33.74 -11.15
N ILE A 691 8.99 -34.48 -11.64
CA ILE A 691 9.08 -35.94 -11.79
C ILE A 691 10.23 -36.34 -12.75
N LEU A 692 10.46 -35.58 -13.82
CA LEU A 692 11.56 -35.85 -14.76
C LEU A 692 12.95 -35.50 -14.20
N ASN A 693 13.03 -34.62 -13.21
CA ASN A 693 14.26 -34.34 -12.47
C ASN A 693 14.50 -35.35 -11.33
N HIS A 694 13.47 -36.13 -10.96
CA HIS A 694 13.46 -37.06 -9.82
C HIS A 694 12.82 -38.39 -10.23
N LEU A 695 13.50 -39.17 -11.09
CA LEU A 695 12.94 -40.41 -11.64
C LEU A 695 12.63 -41.46 -10.56
N GLU A 696 13.31 -41.41 -9.42
CA GLU A 696 13.01 -42.20 -8.23
C GLU A 696 11.58 -41.95 -7.69
N VAL A 697 11.05 -40.73 -7.86
CA VAL A 697 9.66 -40.41 -7.50
C VAL A 697 8.69 -41.08 -8.46
N GLN A 698 9.02 -41.12 -9.76
CA GLN A 698 8.22 -41.84 -10.76
C GLN A 698 8.13 -43.33 -10.42
N GLU A 699 9.24 -43.96 -10.06
CA GLU A 699 9.31 -45.37 -9.68
C GLU A 699 8.45 -45.68 -8.45
N LYS A 700 8.55 -44.87 -7.38
CA LYS A 700 7.70 -45.01 -6.20
C LYS A 700 6.20 -44.84 -6.51
N ILE A 701 5.83 -43.93 -7.41
CA ILE A 701 4.43 -43.80 -7.86
C ILE A 701 4.01 -45.08 -8.58
N HIS A 702 4.83 -45.59 -9.52
CA HIS A 702 4.54 -46.81 -10.26
C HIS A 702 4.37 -48.03 -9.35
N GLU A 703 5.24 -48.19 -8.34
CA GLU A 703 5.13 -49.24 -7.33
C GLU A 703 3.81 -49.14 -6.54
N GLU A 704 3.44 -47.93 -6.11
CA GLU A 704 2.18 -47.70 -5.40
C GLU A 704 0.97 -48.06 -6.26
N LEU A 705 0.96 -47.59 -7.52
CA LEU A 705 -0.11 -47.83 -8.47
C LEU A 705 -0.27 -49.32 -8.81
N ASP A 706 0.85 -50.03 -9.05
CA ASP A 706 0.85 -51.46 -9.34
C ASP A 706 0.33 -52.27 -8.14
N ARG A 707 0.74 -51.89 -6.93
CA ARG A 707 0.32 -52.52 -5.67
C ARG A 707 -1.16 -52.33 -5.37
N VAL A 708 -1.72 -51.14 -5.63
CA VAL A 708 -3.07 -50.77 -5.18
C VAL A 708 -4.12 -51.02 -6.26
N ILE A 709 -3.89 -50.60 -7.50
CA ILE A 709 -4.90 -50.66 -8.59
C ILE A 709 -5.00 -52.07 -9.19
N LYS A 710 -3.86 -52.78 -9.28
CA LYS A 710 -3.74 -54.20 -9.73
C LYS A 710 -4.45 -54.55 -11.05
N SER A 711 -4.76 -53.56 -11.89
CA SER A 711 -5.51 -53.72 -13.13
C SER A 711 -5.19 -52.55 -14.07
N ASP A 712 -5.67 -52.64 -15.32
CA ASP A 712 -5.50 -51.59 -16.34
C ASP A 712 -6.69 -50.62 -16.39
N ARG A 713 -7.56 -50.66 -15.37
CA ARG A 713 -8.63 -49.68 -15.25
C ARG A 713 -8.03 -48.29 -14.99
N LYS A 714 -8.74 -47.27 -15.42
CA LYS A 714 -8.40 -45.89 -15.08
C LYS A 714 -8.57 -45.61 -13.58
N ILE A 715 -7.74 -44.72 -13.08
CA ILE A 715 -7.75 -44.26 -11.69
C ILE A 715 -8.83 -43.18 -11.55
N THR A 716 -9.66 -43.33 -10.53
CA THR A 716 -10.76 -42.41 -10.22
C THR A 716 -10.54 -41.74 -8.87
N MET A 717 -11.40 -40.78 -8.50
CA MET A 717 -11.28 -40.14 -7.18
C MET A 717 -11.60 -41.08 -6.02
N ALA A 718 -12.30 -42.19 -6.26
CA ALA A 718 -12.51 -43.25 -5.28
C ALA A 718 -11.20 -43.88 -4.81
N ASP A 719 -10.15 -43.86 -5.64
CA ASP A 719 -8.84 -44.42 -5.32
C ASP A 719 -7.97 -43.49 -4.48
N LYS A 720 -8.32 -42.20 -4.41
CA LYS A 720 -7.45 -41.16 -3.83
C LYS A 720 -6.95 -41.48 -2.44
N ASN A 721 -7.81 -41.97 -1.56
CA ASN A 721 -7.43 -42.25 -0.18
C ASN A 721 -6.51 -43.48 -0.05
N SER A 722 -6.43 -44.32 -1.10
CA SER A 722 -5.60 -45.53 -1.13
C SER A 722 -4.23 -45.29 -1.76
N LEU A 723 -3.95 -44.07 -2.24
CA LEU A 723 -2.72 -43.69 -2.95
C LEU A 723 -1.98 -42.56 -2.19
N PRO A 724 -1.50 -42.79 -0.96
CA PRO A 724 -0.90 -41.76 -0.12
C PRO A 724 0.37 -41.13 -0.73
N TYR A 725 1.21 -41.91 -1.42
CA TYR A 725 2.43 -41.39 -2.04
C TYR A 725 2.10 -40.45 -3.20
N LEU A 726 1.13 -40.80 -4.04
CA LEU A 726 0.67 -39.90 -5.10
C LEU A 726 0.09 -38.60 -4.53
N ASN A 727 -0.67 -38.65 -3.43
CA ASN A 727 -1.14 -37.43 -2.76
C ASN A 727 0.03 -36.57 -2.25
N ALA A 728 1.06 -37.20 -1.70
CA ALA A 728 2.28 -36.56 -1.25
C ALA A 728 3.01 -35.84 -2.38
N VAL A 729 3.10 -36.47 -3.55
CA VAL A 729 3.68 -35.87 -4.76
C VAL A 729 2.87 -34.66 -5.21
N VAL A 730 1.54 -34.76 -5.30
CA VAL A 730 0.68 -33.62 -5.69
C VAL A 730 0.83 -32.45 -4.73
N ALA A 731 0.90 -32.71 -3.43
CA ALA A 731 1.12 -31.68 -2.41
C ALA A 731 2.49 -31.01 -2.54
N GLU A 732 3.55 -31.78 -2.75
CA GLU A 732 4.91 -31.26 -2.91
C GLU A 732 5.08 -30.48 -4.22
N VAL A 733 4.43 -30.91 -5.30
CA VAL A 733 4.38 -30.16 -6.56
C VAL A 733 3.78 -28.78 -6.33
N GLN A 734 2.65 -28.69 -5.63
CA GLN A 734 2.02 -27.39 -5.37
C GLN A 734 2.90 -26.48 -4.49
N ARG A 735 3.58 -27.06 -3.48
CA ARG A 735 4.51 -26.33 -2.62
C ARG A 735 5.71 -25.80 -3.41
N CYS A 736 6.37 -26.66 -4.16
CA CYS A 736 7.61 -26.34 -4.88
C CYS A 736 7.35 -25.45 -6.10
N ALA A 737 6.28 -25.70 -6.86
CA ALA A 737 5.88 -24.81 -7.95
C ALA A 737 5.70 -23.40 -7.42
N ASN A 738 5.04 -23.25 -6.26
CA ASN A 738 4.75 -21.96 -5.62
C ASN A 738 4.25 -20.96 -6.67
N LEU A 739 3.18 -21.39 -7.37
CA LEU A 739 2.79 -20.85 -8.67
C LEU A 739 2.47 -19.34 -8.62
N LEU A 740 1.85 -18.89 -7.52
CA LEU A 740 1.56 -17.49 -7.22
C LEU A 740 2.31 -17.07 -5.95
N PRO A 741 3.63 -16.82 -6.02
CA PRO A 741 4.45 -16.60 -4.83
C PRO A 741 4.04 -15.33 -4.09
N GLN A 742 3.68 -14.29 -4.84
CA GLN A 742 3.03 -13.10 -4.32
C GLN A 742 1.51 -13.25 -4.42
N ASN A 743 0.83 -13.15 -3.28
CA ASN A 743 -0.62 -13.26 -3.23
C ASN A 743 -1.28 -12.00 -3.81
N LEU A 744 -2.54 -12.15 -4.23
CA LEU A 744 -3.32 -11.02 -4.72
C LEU A 744 -3.58 -10.01 -3.59
N ILE A 745 -3.39 -8.72 -3.90
CA ILE A 745 -3.45 -7.63 -2.92
C ILE A 745 -4.88 -7.47 -2.38
N ARG A 746 -5.00 -7.36 -1.05
CA ARG A 746 -6.26 -7.11 -0.34
C ARG A 746 -6.29 -5.66 0.15
N SER A 747 -7.48 -5.16 0.44
CA SER A 747 -7.70 -3.89 1.12
C SER A 747 -8.41 -4.15 2.44
N THR A 748 -8.01 -3.43 3.49
CA THR A 748 -8.78 -3.40 4.73
C THR A 748 -10.11 -2.68 4.48
N SER A 749 -11.24 -3.25 4.89
CA SER A 749 -12.57 -2.62 4.77
C SER A 749 -12.89 -1.70 5.95
N GLU A 750 -12.19 -1.89 7.07
CA GLU A 750 -12.26 -1.07 8.28
C GLU A 750 -10.87 -0.94 8.93
N ASP A 751 -10.78 -0.23 10.05
CA ASP A 751 -9.55 -0.16 10.84
C ASP A 751 -9.28 -1.54 11.47
N VAL A 752 -8.04 -2.02 11.37
CA VAL A 752 -7.65 -3.38 11.80
C VAL A 752 -6.39 -3.38 12.66
N VAL A 753 -6.11 -4.49 13.32
CA VAL A 753 -4.83 -4.75 14.00
C VAL A 753 -4.17 -5.97 13.38
N ILE A 754 -2.94 -5.85 12.89
CA ILE A 754 -2.15 -6.96 12.35
C ILE A 754 -0.83 -7.01 13.10
N GLY A 755 -0.49 -8.13 13.74
CA GLY A 755 0.77 -8.27 14.47
C GLY A 755 1.00 -7.18 15.54
N GLY A 756 -0.08 -6.66 16.14
CA GLY A 756 -0.05 -5.55 17.10
C GLY A 756 0.02 -4.14 16.49
N TYR A 757 -0.01 -4.01 15.16
CA TYR A 757 -0.03 -2.72 14.46
C TYR A 757 -1.45 -2.33 14.05
N LYS A 758 -1.91 -1.16 14.49
CA LYS A 758 -3.19 -0.57 14.05
C LYS A 758 -3.06 0.00 12.64
N LEU A 759 -3.87 -0.47 11.70
CA LEU A 759 -3.88 -0.05 10.30
C LEU A 759 -5.25 0.53 9.95
N PRO A 760 -5.31 1.67 9.24
CA PRO A 760 -6.58 2.26 8.86
C PRO A 760 -7.31 1.44 7.78
N ALA A 761 -8.62 1.65 7.65
CA ALA A 761 -9.40 1.21 6.50
C ALA A 761 -8.77 1.69 5.17
N GLY A 762 -8.87 0.88 4.11
CA GLY A 762 -8.28 1.16 2.80
C GLY A 762 -6.79 0.85 2.66
N THR A 763 -6.16 0.26 3.68
CA THR A 763 -4.75 -0.14 3.64
C THR A 763 -4.56 -1.36 2.74
N ALA A 764 -3.57 -1.31 1.85
CA ALA A 764 -3.18 -2.45 1.03
C ALA A 764 -2.45 -3.50 1.89
N VAL A 765 -2.92 -4.75 1.85
CA VAL A 765 -2.39 -5.87 2.63
C VAL A 765 -2.12 -7.07 1.71
N ILE A 766 -0.92 -7.65 1.78
CA ILE A 766 -0.52 -8.84 1.02
C ILE A 766 -0.19 -9.97 2.01
N PRO A 767 -1.04 -11.01 2.13
CA PRO A 767 -0.68 -12.21 2.87
C PRO A 767 0.19 -13.13 2.02
N GLN A 768 1.49 -13.10 2.26
CA GLN A 768 2.49 -13.62 1.34
C GLN A 768 2.53 -15.16 1.35
N ILE A 769 2.24 -15.78 0.20
CA ILE A 769 2.21 -17.25 0.07
C ILE A 769 3.63 -17.82 0.12
N ALA A 770 4.57 -17.21 -0.63
CA ALA A 770 5.91 -17.75 -0.75
C ALA A 770 6.63 -17.90 0.58
N THR A 771 6.48 -16.95 1.50
CA THR A 771 7.17 -17.00 2.80
C THR A 771 6.63 -18.12 3.68
N VAL A 772 5.34 -18.47 3.56
CA VAL A 772 4.74 -19.60 4.29
C VAL A 772 5.17 -20.94 3.68
N LEU A 773 5.16 -21.06 2.34
CA LEU A 773 5.55 -22.31 1.66
C LEU A 773 7.06 -22.61 1.71
N LEU A 774 7.86 -21.59 2.01
CA LEU A 774 9.31 -21.65 2.17
C LEU A 774 9.76 -21.52 3.64
N ASP A 775 8.84 -21.55 4.61
CA ASP A 775 9.22 -21.51 6.03
C ASP A 775 9.94 -22.81 6.41
N GLU A 776 11.25 -22.72 6.59
CA GLU A 776 12.12 -23.85 6.98
C GLU A 776 11.69 -24.53 8.28
N LYS A 777 10.97 -23.82 9.16
CA LYS A 777 10.45 -24.40 10.40
C LYS A 777 9.32 -25.40 10.14
N VAL A 778 8.60 -25.23 9.05
CA VAL A 778 7.45 -26.06 8.66
C VAL A 778 7.87 -27.07 7.59
N PHE A 779 8.62 -26.62 6.60
CA PHE A 779 9.12 -27.42 5.49
C PHE A 779 10.66 -27.38 5.48
N PRO A 780 11.34 -28.31 6.18
CA PRO A 780 12.80 -28.41 6.14
C PRO A 780 13.32 -28.60 4.71
N ASP A 781 14.42 -27.95 4.37
CA ASP A 781 15.00 -27.92 3.02
C ASP A 781 13.94 -27.52 1.97
N PRO A 782 13.33 -26.32 2.08
CA PRO A 782 12.14 -25.96 1.31
C PRO A 782 12.41 -25.80 -0.19
N TYR A 783 13.67 -25.72 -0.61
CA TYR A 783 14.03 -25.64 -2.02
C TYR A 783 14.20 -27.03 -2.67
N GLU A 784 14.27 -28.10 -1.87
CA GLU A 784 14.36 -29.47 -2.35
C GLU A 784 12.96 -30.06 -2.59
N PHE A 785 12.78 -30.71 -3.74
CA PHE A 785 11.55 -31.44 -4.06
C PHE A 785 11.57 -32.81 -3.37
N ASN A 786 10.82 -32.94 -2.28
CA ASN A 786 10.78 -34.16 -1.48
C ASN A 786 9.34 -34.52 -1.06
N PRO A 787 8.66 -35.41 -1.81
CA PRO A 787 7.32 -35.87 -1.46
C PRO A 787 7.21 -36.56 -0.10
N ASP A 788 8.28 -37.24 0.38
CA ASP A 788 8.23 -38.02 1.63
C ASP A 788 7.87 -37.15 2.86
N ARG A 789 8.03 -35.81 2.78
CA ARG A 789 7.63 -34.87 3.85
C ARG A 789 6.11 -34.83 4.10
N PHE A 790 5.32 -35.26 3.14
CA PHE A 790 3.86 -35.39 3.23
C PHE A 790 3.41 -36.81 3.58
N LEU A 791 4.31 -37.63 4.15
CA LEU A 791 3.96 -38.94 4.68
C LEU A 791 4.17 -38.98 6.19
N ASN A 792 3.27 -39.66 6.88
CA ASN A 792 3.47 -40.07 8.25
C ASN A 792 4.41 -41.28 8.31
N LYS A 793 4.91 -41.61 9.50
CA LYS A 793 5.79 -42.78 9.71
C LYS A 793 5.15 -44.12 9.31
N ASP A 794 3.83 -44.19 9.29
CA ASP A 794 3.05 -45.37 8.87
C ASP A 794 2.75 -45.39 7.36
N GLY A 795 3.25 -44.42 6.59
CA GLY A 795 3.04 -44.30 5.15
C GLY A 795 1.72 -43.65 4.75
N THR A 796 0.91 -43.17 5.70
CA THR A 796 -0.32 -42.42 5.40
C THR A 796 -0.03 -40.97 4.99
N PHE A 797 -0.90 -40.38 4.18
CA PHE A 797 -0.75 -38.99 3.73
C PHE A 797 -0.93 -37.99 4.89
N LYS A 798 0.03 -37.08 5.03
CA LYS A 798 0.09 -36.01 6.03
C LYS A 798 -0.25 -34.67 5.40
N THR A 799 -1.12 -33.88 6.04
CA THR A 799 -1.47 -32.52 5.61
C THR A 799 -0.79 -31.45 6.47
N TYR A 800 -0.59 -30.26 5.90
CA TYR A 800 -0.08 -29.08 6.60
C TYR A 800 -1.07 -27.93 6.42
N PRO A 801 -1.54 -27.28 7.49
CA PRO A 801 -2.33 -26.05 7.39
C PRO A 801 -1.62 -24.94 6.60
N GLU A 802 -0.29 -24.92 6.65
CA GLU A 802 0.60 -23.96 6.00
C GLU A 802 0.76 -24.22 4.49
N LEU A 803 0.31 -25.37 3.98
CA LEU A 803 0.26 -25.62 2.55
C LEU A 803 -0.89 -24.82 1.91
N VAL A 804 -0.61 -23.56 1.55
CA VAL A 804 -1.59 -22.57 1.09
C VAL A 804 -1.44 -22.12 -0.38
N PRO A 805 -1.23 -23.01 -1.36
CA PRO A 805 -1.07 -22.64 -2.77
C PRO A 805 -2.32 -21.97 -3.36
N PHE A 806 -3.48 -22.14 -2.73
CA PHE A 806 -4.76 -21.55 -3.11
C PHE A 806 -5.17 -20.34 -2.27
N SER A 807 -4.22 -19.75 -1.51
CA SER A 807 -4.50 -18.73 -0.49
C SER A 807 -5.40 -19.29 0.63
N VAL A 808 -5.82 -18.44 1.57
CA VAL A 808 -6.67 -18.82 2.71
C VAL A 808 -7.71 -17.74 3.04
N GLY A 809 -8.69 -18.12 3.88
CA GLY A 809 -9.74 -17.24 4.37
C GLY A 809 -10.82 -16.96 3.32
N LYS A 810 -11.57 -15.86 3.49
CA LYS A 810 -12.74 -15.52 2.67
C LYS A 810 -12.45 -15.42 1.15
N ARG A 811 -11.20 -15.11 0.78
CA ARG A 811 -10.71 -14.98 -0.61
C ARG A 811 -9.89 -16.18 -1.10
N GLN A 812 -9.95 -17.32 -0.41
CA GLN A 812 -9.40 -18.59 -0.89
C GLN A 812 -9.96 -18.92 -2.28
N CYS A 813 -9.17 -19.61 -3.11
CA CYS A 813 -9.50 -19.94 -4.49
C CYS A 813 -10.90 -20.58 -4.61
N PRO A 814 -11.78 -20.09 -5.52
CA PRO A 814 -13.05 -20.75 -5.83
C PRO A 814 -12.92 -22.17 -6.38
N GLY A 815 -11.90 -22.37 -7.22
CA GLY A 815 -11.71 -23.58 -8.01
C GLY A 815 -10.77 -24.60 -7.37
N GLU A 816 -10.42 -24.46 -6.08
CA GLU A 816 -9.47 -25.36 -5.42
C GLU A 816 -9.86 -26.83 -5.57
N GLY A 817 -11.15 -27.15 -5.37
CA GLY A 817 -11.67 -28.52 -5.54
C GLY A 817 -11.37 -29.05 -6.95
N LEU A 818 -11.79 -28.32 -7.98
CA LEU A 818 -11.59 -28.69 -9.38
C LEU A 818 -10.10 -28.81 -9.73
N ALA A 819 -9.27 -27.84 -9.36
CA ALA A 819 -7.84 -27.88 -9.66
C ALA A 819 -7.15 -29.10 -9.01
N ARG A 820 -7.52 -29.46 -7.77
CA ARG A 820 -6.98 -30.67 -7.12
C ARG A 820 -7.45 -31.96 -7.79
N LEU A 821 -8.68 -32.00 -8.31
CA LEU A 821 -9.20 -33.13 -9.09
C LEU A 821 -8.40 -33.31 -10.38
N GLU A 822 -8.25 -32.24 -11.16
CA GLU A 822 -7.49 -32.23 -12.42
C GLU A 822 -6.05 -32.67 -12.18
N LEU A 823 -5.33 -32.04 -11.24
CA LEU A 823 -3.95 -32.39 -10.93
C LEU A 823 -3.79 -33.86 -10.59
N TYR A 824 -4.67 -34.37 -9.71
CA TYR A 824 -4.63 -35.76 -9.29
C TYR A 824 -4.88 -36.71 -10.46
N LEU A 825 -5.99 -36.55 -11.18
CA LEU A 825 -6.40 -37.48 -12.24
C LEU A 825 -5.45 -37.47 -13.44
N PHE A 826 -4.92 -36.31 -13.83
CA PHE A 826 -3.90 -36.21 -14.90
C PHE A 826 -2.60 -36.90 -14.50
N ILE A 827 -2.03 -36.58 -13.35
CA ILE A 827 -0.77 -37.19 -12.92
C ILE A 827 -0.94 -38.71 -12.76
N ALA A 828 -2.02 -39.14 -12.09
CA ALA A 828 -2.29 -40.54 -11.83
C ALA A 828 -2.41 -41.36 -13.13
N ASN A 829 -3.32 -40.95 -14.03
CA ASN A 829 -3.65 -41.76 -15.20
C ASN A 829 -2.54 -41.72 -16.27
N ILE A 830 -1.81 -40.61 -16.40
CA ILE A 830 -0.64 -40.56 -17.29
C ILE A 830 0.44 -41.53 -16.81
N LEU A 831 0.77 -41.53 -15.50
CA LEU A 831 1.80 -42.41 -14.95
C LEU A 831 1.33 -43.87 -14.80
N GLN A 832 0.02 -44.12 -14.70
CA GLN A 832 -0.54 -45.46 -14.76
C GLN A 832 -0.22 -46.12 -16.10
N ARG A 833 -0.41 -45.38 -17.20
CA ARG A 833 -0.27 -45.91 -18.55
C ARG A 833 1.16 -45.82 -19.09
N PHE A 834 1.88 -44.75 -18.76
CA PHE A 834 3.15 -44.44 -19.39
C PHE A 834 4.31 -44.33 -18.40
N LYS A 835 5.49 -44.73 -18.86
CA LYS A 835 6.77 -44.34 -18.33
C LYS A 835 7.24 -43.15 -19.14
N ILE A 836 7.53 -42.05 -18.45
CA ILE A 836 7.91 -40.79 -19.07
C ILE A 836 9.41 -40.57 -18.95
N SER A 837 9.99 -40.02 -20.01
CA SER A 837 11.39 -39.60 -20.06
C SER A 837 11.55 -38.34 -20.90
N ALA A 838 12.70 -37.69 -20.84
CA ALA A 838 13.04 -36.56 -21.69
C ALA A 838 14.47 -36.74 -22.20
N ASP A 839 14.71 -36.35 -23.46
CA ASP A 839 16.06 -36.40 -24.05
C ASP A 839 17.00 -35.42 -23.35
N THR A 840 16.45 -34.28 -22.89
CA THR A 840 17.13 -33.30 -22.05
C THR A 840 16.31 -33.08 -20.80
N VAL A 841 16.94 -33.20 -19.62
CA VAL A 841 16.28 -32.94 -18.34
C VAL A 841 15.74 -31.51 -18.32
N PRO A 842 14.45 -31.30 -18.01
CA PRO A 842 13.84 -29.98 -18.07
C PRO A 842 14.39 -29.07 -16.97
N SER A 843 14.59 -27.79 -17.31
CA SER A 843 15.09 -26.78 -16.37
C SER A 843 14.06 -26.48 -15.29
N MET A 844 14.48 -26.52 -14.02
CA MET A 844 13.68 -26.08 -12.87
C MET A 844 13.78 -24.57 -12.59
N GLU A 845 14.43 -23.80 -13.47
CA GLU A 845 14.52 -22.34 -13.36
C GLU A 845 13.15 -21.70 -13.61
N LYS A 846 12.66 -20.95 -12.62
CA LYS A 846 11.35 -20.29 -12.69
C LYS A 846 11.44 -19.00 -13.51
N THR A 847 10.43 -18.75 -14.34
CA THR A 847 10.31 -17.49 -15.09
C THR A 847 9.89 -16.33 -14.17
N VAL A 848 10.26 -15.10 -14.55
CA VAL A 848 9.82 -13.88 -13.85
C VAL A 848 8.40 -13.54 -14.31
N GLY A 849 7.45 -13.41 -13.37
CA GLY A 849 6.08 -13.01 -13.66
C GLY A 849 5.17 -13.08 -12.44
N GLN A 850 3.90 -12.66 -12.59
CA GLN A 850 2.88 -12.84 -11.56
C GLN A 850 2.61 -14.32 -11.28
N VAL A 851 2.70 -15.16 -12.31
CA VAL A 851 2.55 -16.62 -12.27
C VAL A 851 3.90 -17.24 -12.65
N MET A 852 4.43 -18.14 -11.83
CA MET A 852 5.68 -18.83 -12.10
C MET A 852 5.45 -19.96 -13.12
N THR A 853 6.06 -19.87 -14.30
CA THR A 853 5.91 -20.90 -15.34
C THR A 853 7.21 -21.69 -15.51
N ALA A 854 7.09 -22.99 -15.81
CA ALA A 854 8.22 -23.79 -16.24
C ALA A 854 8.61 -23.39 -17.68
N LYS A 855 9.90 -23.48 -18.02
CA LYS A 855 10.32 -23.38 -19.42
C LYS A 855 9.70 -24.54 -20.21
N SER A 856 9.26 -24.29 -21.44
CA SER A 856 8.66 -25.35 -22.26
C SER A 856 9.68 -26.46 -22.53
N TYR A 857 9.26 -27.71 -22.41
CA TYR A 857 10.09 -28.89 -22.63
C TYR A 857 9.29 -30.01 -23.33
N CYS A 858 10.03 -30.94 -23.94
CA CYS A 858 9.47 -32.09 -24.64
C CYS A 858 9.71 -33.39 -23.87
N CYS A 859 8.76 -34.32 -23.97
CA CYS A 859 8.81 -35.63 -23.33
C CYS A 859 8.58 -36.77 -24.32
N ASN A 860 9.09 -37.93 -23.94
CA ASN A 860 8.85 -39.21 -24.58
C ASN A 860 7.97 -40.06 -23.68
N PHE A 861 7.03 -40.79 -24.29
CA PHE A 861 6.07 -41.64 -23.59
C PHE A 861 6.25 -43.08 -24.06
N GLU A 862 6.59 -43.95 -23.13
CA GLU A 862 6.67 -45.39 -23.34
C GLU A 862 5.52 -46.06 -22.59
N GLU A 863 4.72 -46.89 -23.24
CA GLU A 863 3.64 -47.62 -22.55
C GLU A 863 4.25 -48.61 -21.54
N ARG A 864 3.74 -48.59 -20.31
CA ARG A 864 4.19 -49.50 -19.23
C ARG A 864 3.59 -50.89 -19.35
N ARG A 865 2.43 -51.00 -19.99
CA ARG A 865 1.63 -52.22 -20.12
C ARG A 865 1.01 -52.29 -21.50
#